data_AF-A0A9X0R014-F1
#
_entry.id   AF-A0A9X0R014-F1
#
_cell.length_a   1.000
_cell.length_b   1.000
_cell.length_c   1.000
_cell.angle_alpha   90.00
_cell.angle_beta   90.00
_cell.angle_gamma   90.00
#
_symmetry.space_group_name_H-M   'P 1'
#
loop_
_entity.id
_entity.type
_entity.pdbx_description
1 polymer ?
#
loop_
_entity_poly.entity_id
_entity_poly.type
_entity_poly.pdbx_seq_one_letter_code
_entity_poly.pdbx_strand_id
1 'polypeptide(L)'
;MDAGWQFWIDRGGTFTDIVARDPAGRLSTAKLLSENPGRYRDAAVAGIRQILGLAPDAPIPPGTIDAVKMGTTVATNALLERKGGRVLLLVNQGFADMLRIGNQARPRLFDLHVTLPDLLHEQVAEIGGRMALDGTELSPLDEAAARAALAAAYADGIRAVAVVLMHAWAHPAHELRLGALAREAGFTQVSLSHQASPLPRIVPRGDTTVVDAYLSPILRRYVEQVAGELNPAPAAGEKPVRLYFMQSNGGLAEAGSFQGKDAILSGPAGGIVGAARTAGMAGFDRIIGFDMGGTSTDVALYAGEFERAFETQVAGVRMRAPMMAINTVAAGGGSILHFDGARYRVGPDSAGAVPGPACYRRGGPLTVTDANVMVGKIQPKHFPSLFGPGGDQPLDAEIVQEKFAALADEIEAATGTRQDPRVVAEGFLRVAVANMANAIKQVSIQKGHDVTRTALQCFGGAGGQHACLVADALGMETVFIHPFAGVLSAYGMGLADQTVIREGAVEAPFAPEGMAALTARLDALVAEGRAELLKQGAPAGRIAGTRRLHLRYAGTDSFLPVAFGPHAEVVETFTTAHRQRFGFATPERPIIVEACIAEVTAAGEAVAEAQLPARPAGEGPAPIDQVALFTEAAAHQAPVFDREALLAGDRLPGPALIREANATTVVEPGWTAEVTPLNHLILRRTQPRAAARVADTGRPDPVMLELFNNLFMSIAEQTGAVLQNTSLSVNIKERLDFSCAIFDAAGGLVANAPHVPVHLGAMGESVRTVIRLRGATLRPGDVVALNNPYNGGTHLPDVTVITPVFDAAGAEILFFLGSRGHHADIGGLTPGSTPPTSRTLEEEGVVIDNFLLVEQGRFREAEFRALLASAKYPARSPDVNLADIKAQIAANEKGVQELRRAVRDFGLDTVRAYMRHVMDNAEESVRRVLDRLQDGAFATTIDDGTPLQVAVRVDRANRRATIDFTGTGPQRPTNFNAPAAVCRAVVLYCFRALVGEEIPLNDGCLKPLEIVVPEGTFLSPRGGGPGGGAAVVAGNTEVSQMTCNALLAALGACASAQATMNNVIFGDATYQYYETVCGGVGAGPGFDGWGPVQTHMTNTRMTDPEILELRYPVRLEEFSIRRGSGGAGQWRGGDGARRRIRFLRPMQAIVVASRRNVAPHGLMGGADGAPGRQWVERVDGRVEPIPGNAGSAALEVGDVLGVETPGGGGWGTPA
;
A
#
# COMPACT_ATOMS: atom_id res chain seq x y z
N MET A 1 23.97 -25.97 36.11
CA MET A 1 23.80 -24.56 35.70
C MET A 1 22.49 -24.13 36.31
N ASP A 2 22.52 -23.30 37.34
CA ASP A 2 21.31 -22.77 37.97
C ASP A 2 20.65 -21.79 37.01
N ALA A 3 19.74 -22.27 36.17
CA ALA A 3 18.97 -21.44 35.25
C ALA A 3 17.83 -20.79 36.03
N GLY A 4 17.74 -19.46 36.02
CA GLY A 4 16.57 -18.75 36.53
C GLY A 4 15.37 -18.87 35.59
N TRP A 5 14.22 -18.34 36.00
CA TRP A 5 13.03 -18.28 35.15
C TRP A 5 13.26 -17.42 33.91
N GLN A 6 12.66 -17.82 32.78
CA GLN A 6 12.54 -16.96 31.61
C GLN A 6 11.07 -16.67 31.32
N PHE A 7 10.74 -15.40 31.05
CA PHE A 7 9.39 -14.98 30.67
C PHE A 7 9.40 -14.40 29.26
N TRP A 8 8.48 -14.89 28.43
CA TRP A 8 8.30 -14.45 27.06
C TRP A 8 6.89 -13.88 26.92
N ILE A 9 6.79 -12.61 26.53
CA ILE A 9 5.56 -11.84 26.73
C ILE A 9 5.19 -11.12 25.44
N ASP A 10 3.96 -11.26 25.00
CA ASP A 10 3.38 -10.40 23.97
C ASP A 10 2.30 -9.53 24.60
N ARG A 11 2.59 -8.24 24.76
CA ARG A 11 1.61 -7.28 25.23
C ARG A 11 0.84 -6.72 24.03
N GLY A 12 -0.25 -7.40 23.69
CA GLY A 12 -1.21 -6.98 22.67
C GLY A 12 -2.17 -5.88 23.15
N GLY A 13 -3.09 -5.46 22.28
CA GLY A 13 -4.07 -4.41 22.60
C GLY A 13 -5.19 -4.87 23.56
N THR A 14 -5.66 -6.11 23.45
CA THR A 14 -6.74 -6.65 24.31
C THR A 14 -6.18 -7.52 25.44
N PHE A 15 -5.27 -8.42 25.12
CA PHE A 15 -4.67 -9.37 26.07
C PHE A 15 -3.14 -9.30 26.05
N THR A 16 -2.57 -9.57 27.21
CA THR A 16 -1.14 -9.83 27.39
C THR A 16 -0.97 -11.34 27.54
N ASP A 17 -0.24 -11.92 26.60
CA ASP A 17 0.05 -13.35 26.52
C ASP A 17 1.44 -13.61 27.08
N ILE A 18 1.54 -14.57 28.00
CA ILE A 18 2.78 -14.90 28.70
C ILE A 18 3.07 -16.39 28.51
N VAL A 19 4.29 -16.70 28.11
CA VAL A 19 4.89 -18.03 28.18
C VAL A 19 6.05 -17.96 29.17
N ALA A 20 6.00 -18.78 30.22
CA ALA A 20 7.06 -18.85 31.22
C ALA A 20 7.77 -20.20 31.18
N ARG A 21 9.09 -20.17 31.13
CA ARG A 21 9.97 -21.33 31.22
C ARG A 21 10.59 -21.39 32.61
N ASP A 22 10.29 -22.46 33.32
CA ASP A 22 10.86 -22.71 34.65
C ASP A 22 12.34 -23.16 34.56
N PRO A 23 13.09 -23.16 35.68
CA PRO A 23 14.47 -23.67 35.75
C PRO A 23 14.68 -25.11 35.25
N ALA A 24 13.63 -25.93 35.28
CA ALA A 24 13.64 -27.31 34.79
C ALA A 24 13.33 -27.40 33.28
N GLY A 25 12.98 -26.28 32.64
CA GLY A 25 12.66 -26.16 31.22
C GLY A 25 11.20 -26.39 30.87
N ARG A 26 10.29 -26.51 31.85
CA ARG A 26 8.85 -26.68 31.60
C ARG A 26 8.22 -25.34 31.22
N LEU A 27 7.30 -25.39 30.26
CA LEU A 27 6.57 -24.23 29.77
C LEU A 27 5.18 -24.15 30.41
N SER A 28 4.81 -22.95 30.83
CA SER A 28 3.47 -22.60 31.33
C SER A 28 2.99 -21.34 30.63
N THR A 29 1.66 -21.14 30.59
CA THR A 29 1.07 -19.97 29.92
C THR A 29 0.12 -19.22 30.85
N ALA A 30 0.02 -17.91 30.66
CA ALA A 30 -0.98 -17.07 31.31
C ALA A 30 -1.49 -16.01 30.33
N LYS A 31 -2.75 -15.62 30.48
CA LYS A 31 -3.41 -14.61 29.65
C LYS A 31 -4.13 -13.61 30.57
N LEU A 32 -3.76 -12.35 30.44
CA LEU A 32 -4.30 -11.25 31.25
C LEU A 32 -4.89 -10.17 30.34
N LEU A 33 -5.82 -9.36 30.83
CA LEU A 33 -6.24 -8.15 30.11
C LEU A 33 -5.08 -7.16 30.04
N SER A 34 -4.78 -6.61 28.87
CA SER A 34 -3.65 -5.68 28.70
C SER A 34 -3.78 -4.40 29.51
N GLU A 35 -5.02 -3.99 29.81
CA GLU A 35 -5.33 -2.83 30.64
C GLU A 35 -6.40 -3.20 31.67
N ASN A 36 -6.05 -3.11 32.95
CA ASN A 36 -6.98 -3.30 34.07
C ASN A 36 -6.53 -2.47 35.29
N PRO A 37 -6.66 -1.13 35.23
CA PRO A 37 -6.10 -0.22 36.24
C PRO A 37 -6.66 -0.46 37.66
N GLY A 38 -7.83 -1.10 37.78
CA GLY A 38 -8.40 -1.48 39.07
C GLY A 38 -7.77 -2.72 39.72
N ARG A 39 -6.89 -3.45 39.01
CA ARG A 39 -6.26 -4.69 39.51
C ARG A 39 -4.73 -4.68 39.47
N TYR A 40 -4.13 -4.07 38.45
CA TYR A 40 -2.67 -4.00 38.31
C TYR A 40 -2.23 -2.80 37.47
N ARG A 41 -1.00 -2.33 37.72
CA ARG A 41 -0.38 -1.22 36.98
C ARG A 41 0.13 -1.65 35.60
N ASP A 42 0.68 -2.87 35.51
CA ASP A 42 1.20 -3.45 34.27
C ASP A 42 0.90 -4.95 34.22
N ALA A 43 0.33 -5.41 33.10
CA ALA A 43 -0.11 -6.79 32.94
C ALA A 43 1.06 -7.79 32.86
N ALA A 44 2.21 -7.39 32.29
CA ALA A 44 3.37 -8.26 32.17
C ALA A 44 3.96 -8.55 33.55
N VAL A 45 4.18 -7.51 34.36
CA VAL A 45 4.69 -7.66 35.73
C VAL A 45 3.69 -8.42 36.62
N ALA A 46 2.39 -8.13 36.50
CA ALA A 46 1.35 -8.83 37.25
C ALA A 46 1.32 -10.33 36.90
N GLY A 47 1.41 -10.68 35.62
CA GLY A 47 1.45 -12.07 35.18
C GLY A 47 2.72 -12.81 35.62
N ILE A 48 3.88 -12.14 35.64
CA ILE A 48 5.12 -12.68 36.24
C ILE A 48 4.88 -13.02 37.72
N ARG A 49 4.32 -12.08 38.50
CA ARG A 49 4.01 -12.30 39.92
C ARG A 49 3.03 -13.46 40.10
N GLN A 50 1.98 -13.53 39.29
CA GLN A 50 1.00 -14.61 39.32
C GLN A 50 1.64 -15.99 39.10
N ILE A 51 2.52 -16.12 38.10
CA ILE A 51 3.20 -17.39 37.79
C ILE A 51 4.20 -17.79 38.89
N LEU A 52 4.88 -16.81 39.49
CA LEU A 52 5.77 -17.03 40.63
C LEU A 52 5.04 -17.27 41.97
N GLY A 53 3.70 -17.14 42.00
CA GLY A 53 2.90 -17.28 43.23
C GLY A 53 3.09 -16.13 44.22
N LEU A 54 3.48 -14.94 43.73
CA LEU A 54 3.69 -13.73 44.53
C LEU A 54 2.39 -12.93 44.68
N ALA A 55 2.26 -12.19 45.79
CA ALA A 55 1.17 -11.23 45.95
C ALA A 55 1.30 -10.06 44.94
N PRO A 56 0.20 -9.37 44.55
CA PRO A 56 0.19 -8.39 43.46
C PRO A 56 1.25 -7.28 43.53
N ASP A 57 1.61 -6.84 44.75
CA ASP A 57 2.58 -5.76 44.99
C ASP A 57 3.86 -6.26 45.69
N ALA A 58 4.06 -7.58 45.78
CA ALA A 58 5.27 -8.12 46.39
C ALA A 58 6.50 -7.89 45.48
N PRO A 59 7.66 -7.54 46.05
CA PRO A 59 8.89 -7.44 45.29
C PRO A 59 9.28 -8.81 44.73
N ILE A 60 9.78 -8.83 43.49
CA ILE A 60 10.29 -10.05 42.86
C ILE A 60 11.68 -10.33 43.46
N PRO A 61 11.93 -11.52 44.03
CA PRO A 61 13.22 -11.80 44.67
C PRO A 61 14.39 -11.75 43.67
N PRO A 62 15.51 -11.07 43.98
CA PRO A 62 16.68 -11.00 43.10
C PRO A 62 17.21 -12.39 42.69
N GLY A 63 17.70 -12.51 41.46
CA GLY A 63 18.26 -13.77 40.93
C GLY A 63 17.21 -14.84 40.56
N THR A 64 15.92 -14.61 40.79
CA THR A 64 14.84 -15.55 40.41
C THR A 64 14.63 -15.60 38.89
N ILE A 65 14.75 -14.45 38.23
CA ILE A 65 14.50 -14.27 36.80
C ILE A 65 15.83 -14.08 36.08
N ASP A 66 16.06 -14.91 35.06
CA ASP A 66 17.25 -14.82 34.20
C ASP A 66 17.04 -13.82 33.05
N ALA A 67 15.87 -13.88 32.40
CA ALA A 67 15.52 -12.98 31.30
C ALA A 67 14.01 -12.76 31.14
N VAL A 68 13.65 -11.56 30.70
CA VAL A 68 12.32 -11.22 30.19
C VAL A 68 12.49 -10.79 28.73
N LYS A 69 11.77 -11.43 27.81
CA LYS A 69 11.74 -11.10 26.38
C LYS A 69 10.33 -10.68 26.02
N MET A 70 10.15 -9.51 25.44
CA MET A 70 8.79 -9.01 25.23
C MET A 70 8.57 -8.24 23.92
N GLY A 71 7.40 -8.46 23.32
CA GLY A 71 6.82 -7.57 22.30
C GLY A 71 5.81 -6.62 22.93
N THR A 72 5.59 -5.47 22.29
CA THR A 72 4.65 -4.46 22.80
C THR A 72 3.99 -3.69 21.68
N THR A 73 2.68 -3.49 21.78
CA THR A 73 1.93 -2.61 20.86
C THR A 73 1.97 -1.15 21.27
N VAL A 74 2.71 -0.76 22.33
CA VAL A 74 2.75 0.64 22.83
C VAL A 74 3.14 1.64 21.75
N ALA A 75 4.17 1.35 20.93
CA ALA A 75 4.57 2.23 19.82
C ALA A 75 3.48 2.32 18.75
N THR A 76 2.95 1.17 18.31
CA THR A 76 1.91 1.11 17.29
C THR A 76 0.64 1.84 17.75
N ASN A 77 0.20 1.64 18.99
CA ASN A 77 -0.97 2.31 19.56
C ASN A 77 -0.72 3.81 19.72
N ALA A 78 0.45 4.23 20.21
CA ALA A 78 0.79 5.65 20.30
C ALA A 78 0.81 6.34 18.92
N LEU A 79 1.23 5.62 17.87
CA LEU A 79 1.19 6.12 16.50
C LEU A 79 -0.24 6.23 15.97
N LEU A 80 -1.07 5.19 16.18
CA LEU A 80 -2.48 5.14 15.75
C LEU A 80 -3.35 6.18 16.47
N GLU A 81 -3.17 6.33 17.78
CA GLU A 81 -3.93 7.23 18.64
C GLU A 81 -3.36 8.66 18.66
N ARG A 82 -2.26 8.92 17.94
CA ARG A 82 -1.54 10.20 17.95
C ARG A 82 -1.13 10.66 19.36
N LYS A 83 -0.64 9.72 20.20
CA LYS A 83 -0.20 9.94 21.58
C LYS A 83 1.33 9.80 21.78
N GLY A 84 2.12 10.30 20.83
CA GLY A 84 3.58 10.38 20.95
C GLY A 84 4.09 11.63 21.68
N GLY A 85 5.41 11.80 21.66
CA GLY A 85 6.08 12.99 22.17
C GLY A 85 5.88 14.18 21.22
N ARG A 86 5.88 15.40 21.77
CA ARG A 86 5.88 16.64 20.97
C ARG A 86 7.26 16.79 20.30
N VAL A 87 7.29 17.00 18.98
CA VAL A 87 8.52 17.00 18.18
C VAL A 87 8.72 18.34 17.45
N LEU A 88 9.94 18.87 17.52
CA LEU A 88 10.45 19.90 16.62
C LEU A 88 11.14 19.25 15.42
N LEU A 89 10.85 19.71 14.21
CA LEU A 89 11.56 19.33 13.00
C LEU A 89 12.53 20.44 12.56
N LEU A 90 13.81 20.13 12.39
CA LEU A 90 14.81 21.02 11.79
C LEU A 90 15.11 20.58 10.36
N VAL A 91 14.99 21.49 9.40
CA VAL A 91 15.24 21.25 7.96
C VAL A 91 16.04 22.38 7.34
N ASN A 92 16.56 22.19 6.11
CA ASN A 92 17.16 23.28 5.34
C ASN A 92 16.10 24.35 5.01
N GLN A 93 16.54 25.59 4.82
CA GLN A 93 15.70 26.66 4.29
C GLN A 93 15.11 26.32 2.92
N GLY A 94 13.81 26.59 2.74
CA GLY A 94 13.02 26.27 1.56
C GLY A 94 12.30 24.92 1.60
N PHE A 95 12.38 24.19 2.73
CA PHE A 95 11.88 22.81 2.88
C PHE A 95 10.98 22.60 4.09
N ALA A 96 10.52 23.66 4.77
CA ALA A 96 9.59 23.56 5.92
C ALA A 96 8.38 22.63 5.67
N ASP A 97 7.82 22.69 4.46
CA ASP A 97 6.61 21.96 4.10
C ASP A 97 6.86 20.61 3.42
N MET A 98 8.12 20.23 3.24
CA MET A 98 8.49 19.08 2.42
C MET A 98 7.79 17.77 2.87
N LEU A 99 7.71 17.51 4.18
CA LEU A 99 7.03 16.30 4.68
C LEU A 99 5.50 16.39 4.53
N ARG A 100 4.93 17.59 4.64
CA ARG A 100 3.50 17.85 4.42
C ARG A 100 3.10 17.60 2.98
N ILE A 101 3.90 18.07 2.03
CA ILE A 101 3.70 17.83 0.59
C ILE A 101 4.00 16.36 0.26
N GLY A 102 5.04 15.81 0.88
CA GLY A 102 5.38 14.40 0.79
C GLY A 102 5.77 14.00 -0.63
N ASN A 103 4.94 13.15 -1.25
CA ASN A 103 5.12 12.71 -2.64
C ASN A 103 4.03 13.27 -3.56
N GLN A 104 3.36 14.36 -3.14
CA GLN A 104 2.28 15.10 -3.80
C GLN A 104 0.99 14.33 -4.17
N ALA A 105 0.97 13.00 -4.04
CA ALA A 105 -0.20 12.20 -4.38
C ALA A 105 -1.29 12.30 -3.29
N ARG A 106 -2.56 12.31 -3.72
CA ARG A 106 -3.69 12.18 -2.78
C ARG A 106 -3.91 10.71 -2.39
N PRO A 107 -4.33 10.42 -1.14
CA PRO A 107 -4.52 9.04 -0.68
C PRO A 107 -5.62 8.27 -1.41
N ARG A 108 -6.78 8.91 -1.65
CA ARG A 108 -7.95 8.29 -2.29
C ARG A 108 -8.34 9.05 -3.55
N LEU A 109 -8.44 8.35 -4.69
CA LEU A 109 -8.56 8.97 -6.01
C LEU A 109 -9.89 9.69 -6.25
N PHE A 110 -10.97 9.16 -5.68
CA PHE A 110 -12.36 9.58 -5.95
C PHE A 110 -12.95 10.48 -4.86
N ASP A 111 -12.20 10.77 -3.80
CA ASP A 111 -12.63 11.71 -2.77
C ASP A 111 -12.58 13.15 -3.29
N LEU A 112 -13.69 13.87 -3.16
CA LEU A 112 -13.72 15.32 -3.35
C LEU A 112 -13.17 16.05 -2.12
N HIS A 113 -13.49 15.56 -0.92
CA HIS A 113 -12.88 16.04 0.33
C HIS A 113 -11.59 15.27 0.58
N VAL A 114 -10.46 15.82 0.12
CA VAL A 114 -9.14 15.22 0.29
C VAL A 114 -8.65 15.44 1.72
N THR A 115 -8.49 14.35 2.47
CA THR A 115 -7.87 14.37 3.80
C THR A 115 -6.46 13.79 3.73
N LEU A 116 -5.45 14.56 4.16
CA LEU A 116 -4.09 14.04 4.34
C LEU A 116 -3.88 13.53 5.75
N PRO A 117 -2.98 12.55 5.96
CA PRO A 117 -2.57 12.15 7.29
C PRO A 117 -2.01 13.33 8.10
N ASP A 118 -2.25 13.31 9.41
CA ASP A 118 -1.65 14.27 10.33
C ASP A 118 -0.11 14.14 10.36
N LEU A 119 0.56 15.27 10.55
CA LEU A 119 1.99 15.28 10.79
C LEU A 119 2.28 14.91 12.24
N LEU A 120 3.40 14.21 12.44
CA LEU A 120 3.85 13.84 13.78
C LEU A 120 4.68 14.93 14.47
N HIS A 121 5.22 15.89 13.71
CA HIS A 121 5.90 17.05 14.27
C HIS A 121 4.91 18.19 14.52
N GLU A 122 5.14 18.93 15.60
CA GLU A 122 4.29 20.04 16.02
C GLU A 122 4.81 21.38 15.49
N GLN A 123 6.13 21.55 15.50
CA GLN A 123 6.81 22.75 15.01
C GLN A 123 7.87 22.37 13.98
N VAL A 124 8.10 23.25 13.01
CA VAL A 124 9.19 23.15 12.04
C VAL A 124 10.02 24.43 12.06
N ALA A 125 11.34 24.29 12.03
CA ALA A 125 12.26 25.41 11.89
C ALA A 125 13.24 25.17 10.74
N GLU A 126 13.36 26.18 9.90
CA GLU A 126 14.30 26.21 8.78
C GLU A 126 15.63 26.79 9.23
N ILE A 127 16.70 26.03 9.03
CA ILE A 127 18.05 26.42 9.40
C ILE A 127 18.88 26.65 8.13
N GLY A 128 19.59 27.79 8.08
CA GLY A 128 20.54 28.08 7.02
C GLY A 128 21.73 27.10 7.03
N GLY A 129 22.27 26.78 5.87
CA GLY A 129 23.32 25.77 5.69
C GLY A 129 22.91 24.71 4.68
N ARG A 130 23.82 24.34 3.77
CA ARG A 130 23.53 23.37 2.71
C ARG A 130 24.78 22.66 2.21
N MET A 131 24.73 21.34 2.16
CA MET A 131 25.71 20.49 1.50
C MET A 131 25.26 20.13 0.08
N ALA A 132 26.20 20.07 -0.85
CA ALA A 132 26.03 19.47 -2.18
C ALA A 132 26.20 17.94 -2.10
N LEU A 133 25.73 17.24 -3.15
CA LEU A 133 25.88 15.79 -3.28
C LEU A 133 27.36 15.35 -3.30
N ASP A 134 28.24 16.15 -3.89
CA ASP A 134 29.69 15.89 -3.96
C ASP A 134 30.44 16.22 -2.65
N GLY A 135 29.74 16.70 -1.63
CA GLY A 135 30.30 17.08 -0.34
C GLY A 135 30.76 18.53 -0.24
N THR A 136 30.60 19.33 -1.29
CA THR A 136 30.87 20.77 -1.23
C THR A 136 29.90 21.46 -0.28
N GLU A 137 30.40 22.27 0.65
CA GLU A 137 29.56 23.15 1.48
C GLU A 137 29.12 24.37 0.63
N LEU A 138 27.84 24.41 0.28
CA LEU A 138 27.26 25.46 -0.56
C LEU A 138 26.93 26.72 0.23
N SER A 139 26.55 26.55 1.49
CA SER A 139 26.35 27.63 2.46
C SER A 139 26.66 27.12 3.87
N PRO A 140 27.31 27.94 4.72
CA PRO A 140 27.65 27.55 6.08
C PRO A 140 26.41 27.40 6.96
N LEU A 141 26.49 26.51 7.96
CA LEU A 141 25.43 26.31 8.95
C LEU A 141 25.20 27.58 9.80
N ASP A 142 23.97 28.06 9.87
CA ASP A 142 23.58 29.17 10.75
C ASP A 142 23.31 28.66 12.18
N GLU A 143 24.38 28.54 12.96
CA GLU A 143 24.28 28.09 14.36
C GLU A 143 23.49 29.07 15.25
N ALA A 144 23.48 30.36 14.93
CA ALA A 144 22.79 31.36 15.75
C ALA A 144 21.27 31.19 15.62
N ALA A 145 20.77 31.06 14.38
CA ALA A 145 19.38 30.73 14.12
C ALA A 145 18.99 29.36 14.73
N ALA A 146 19.86 28.36 14.61
CA ALA A 146 19.63 27.04 15.22
C ALA A 146 19.47 27.11 16.75
N ARG A 147 20.36 27.82 17.45
CA ARG A 147 20.27 28.01 18.91
C ARG A 147 18.98 28.74 19.31
N ALA A 148 18.58 29.76 18.56
CA ALA A 148 17.36 30.51 18.83
C ALA A 148 16.11 29.63 18.65
N ALA A 149 16.02 28.88 17.55
CA ALA A 149 14.90 27.98 17.28
C ALA A 149 14.79 26.86 18.33
N LEU A 150 15.91 26.24 18.70
CA LEU A 150 15.96 25.21 19.75
C LEU A 150 15.52 25.77 21.10
N ALA A 151 16.00 26.96 21.48
CA ALA A 151 15.62 27.59 22.74
C ALA A 151 14.12 27.93 22.80
N ALA A 152 13.54 28.44 21.71
CA ALA A 152 12.12 28.75 21.61
C ALA A 152 11.26 27.48 21.77
N ALA A 153 11.53 26.44 20.99
CA ALA A 153 10.80 25.17 21.08
C ALA A 153 10.95 24.50 22.46
N TYR A 154 12.13 24.60 23.07
CA TYR A 154 12.34 24.10 24.43
C TYR A 154 11.50 24.86 25.46
N ALA A 155 11.40 26.18 25.33
CA ALA A 155 10.54 27.01 26.19
C ALA A 155 9.05 26.64 26.04
N ASP A 156 8.62 26.25 24.83
CA ASP A 156 7.26 25.78 24.56
C ASP A 156 6.98 24.35 25.08
N GLY A 157 7.95 23.72 25.75
CA GLY A 157 7.80 22.39 26.35
C GLY A 157 8.11 21.21 25.42
N ILE A 158 8.65 21.47 24.22
CA ILE A 158 9.10 20.42 23.30
C ILE A 158 10.42 19.84 23.82
N ARG A 159 10.54 18.50 23.82
CA ARG A 159 11.72 17.78 24.35
C ARG A 159 12.31 16.77 23.38
N ALA A 160 11.68 16.59 22.23
CA ALA A 160 12.16 15.76 21.14
C ALA A 160 12.42 16.61 19.88
N VAL A 161 13.51 16.34 19.19
CA VAL A 161 13.85 16.99 17.92
C VAL A 161 14.27 15.98 16.87
N ALA A 162 13.76 16.14 15.66
CA ALA A 162 14.18 15.45 14.45
C ALA A 162 14.98 16.43 13.58
N VAL A 163 16.18 16.04 13.14
CA VAL A 163 17.03 16.85 12.25
C VAL A 163 17.13 16.14 10.91
N VAL A 164 16.69 16.80 9.84
CA VAL A 164 16.59 16.23 8.49
C VAL A 164 17.13 17.22 7.46
N LEU A 165 18.37 17.00 7.00
CA LEU A 165 19.00 17.85 5.99
C LEU A 165 19.23 17.10 4.66
N MET A 166 19.23 17.85 3.56
CA MET A 166 19.56 17.37 2.21
C MET A 166 20.99 16.86 2.15
N HIS A 167 21.15 15.69 1.53
CA HIS A 167 22.40 14.94 1.35
C HIS A 167 23.11 14.53 2.64
N ALA A 168 22.46 14.64 3.81
CA ALA A 168 23.05 14.25 5.09
C ALA A 168 23.35 12.74 5.18
N TRP A 169 22.67 11.91 4.38
CA TRP A 169 22.96 10.48 4.25
C TRP A 169 24.40 10.21 3.76
N ALA A 170 24.97 11.12 2.97
CA ALA A 170 26.35 11.07 2.50
C ALA A 170 27.28 11.98 3.33
N HIS A 171 26.81 13.19 3.66
CA HIS A 171 27.61 14.25 4.28
C HIS A 171 26.95 14.78 5.57
N PRO A 172 27.09 14.09 6.71
CA PRO A 172 26.28 14.34 7.92
C PRO A 172 26.77 15.49 8.81
N ALA A 173 27.80 16.25 8.41
CA ALA A 173 28.49 17.21 9.28
C ALA A 173 27.56 18.25 9.91
N HIS A 174 26.65 18.85 9.12
CA HIS A 174 25.68 19.83 9.62
C HIS A 174 24.65 19.18 10.57
N GLU A 175 24.15 17.98 10.28
CA GLU A 175 23.22 17.29 11.17
C GLU A 175 23.87 16.94 12.52
N LEU A 176 25.10 16.45 12.51
CA LEU A 176 25.85 16.15 13.73
C LEU A 176 26.01 17.39 14.60
N ARG A 177 26.31 18.55 13.98
CA ARG A 177 26.44 19.81 14.71
C ARG A 177 25.10 20.27 15.30
N LEU A 178 24.02 20.24 14.53
CA LEU A 178 22.67 20.54 15.05
C LEU A 178 22.25 19.61 16.17
N GLY A 179 22.58 18.32 16.07
CA GLY A 179 22.34 17.35 17.14
C GLY A 179 23.10 17.65 18.42
N ALA A 180 24.32 18.19 18.33
CA ALA A 180 25.06 18.65 19.51
C ALA A 180 24.39 19.88 20.14
N LEU A 181 24.01 20.87 19.32
CA LEU A 181 23.30 22.07 19.77
C LEU A 181 21.97 21.76 20.47
N ALA A 182 21.21 20.80 19.95
CA ALA A 182 19.97 20.35 20.58
C ALA A 182 20.19 19.74 21.96
N ARG A 183 21.25 18.93 22.12
CA ARG A 183 21.62 18.37 23.43
C ARG A 183 22.10 19.45 24.40
N GLU A 184 22.88 20.42 23.92
CA GLU A 184 23.28 21.60 24.70
C GLU A 184 22.06 22.39 25.20
N ALA A 185 21.00 22.49 24.39
CA ALA A 185 19.73 23.15 24.75
C ALA A 185 18.84 22.31 25.70
N GLY A 186 19.19 21.06 25.98
CA GLY A 186 18.49 20.20 26.95
C GLY A 186 17.47 19.23 26.36
N PHE A 187 17.39 19.05 25.04
CA PHE A 187 16.51 18.06 24.42
C PHE A 187 16.89 16.64 24.86
N THR A 188 15.91 15.88 25.35
CA THR A 188 16.12 14.51 25.88
C THR A 188 16.03 13.44 24.80
N GLN A 189 15.47 13.78 23.64
CA GLN A 189 15.42 12.94 22.45
C GLN A 189 15.90 13.75 21.23
N VAL A 190 16.93 13.25 20.55
CA VAL A 190 17.51 13.85 19.35
C VAL A 190 17.68 12.76 18.31
N SER A 191 16.89 12.80 17.25
CA SER A 191 16.95 11.85 16.13
C SER A 191 17.56 12.55 14.91
N LEU A 192 18.67 12.01 14.39
CA LEU A 192 19.38 12.54 13.23
C LEU A 192 19.08 11.66 12.01
N SER A 193 18.75 12.27 10.88
CA SER A 193 18.22 11.53 9.74
C SER A 193 19.24 10.57 9.13
N HIS A 194 20.52 10.94 9.08
CA HIS A 194 21.59 10.05 8.61
C HIS A 194 21.82 8.83 9.50
N GLN A 195 21.35 8.83 10.76
CA GLN A 195 21.46 7.70 11.69
C GLN A 195 20.19 6.86 11.69
N ALA A 196 19.03 7.52 11.63
CA ALA A 196 17.73 6.85 11.65
C ALA A 196 17.48 6.07 10.35
N SER A 197 17.88 6.62 9.20
CA SER A 197 17.78 5.99 7.88
C SER A 197 18.95 6.46 6.97
N PRO A 198 20.09 5.73 6.94
CA PRO A 198 21.34 6.15 6.28
C PRO A 198 21.35 6.00 4.74
N LEU A 199 20.19 6.22 4.11
CA LEU A 199 19.96 5.99 2.69
C LEU A 199 19.42 7.28 2.02
N PRO A 200 19.62 7.46 0.70
CA PRO A 200 19.07 8.60 -0.02
C PRO A 200 17.53 8.59 0.00
N ARG A 201 16.92 9.71 -0.42
CA ARG A 201 15.49 10.07 -0.38
C ARG A 201 15.09 10.78 0.90
N ILE A 202 15.05 12.11 0.85
CA ILE A 202 14.85 12.94 2.03
C ILE A 202 13.43 12.83 2.60
N VAL A 203 12.41 12.59 1.79
CA VAL A 203 11.02 12.49 2.27
C VAL A 203 10.82 11.25 3.16
N PRO A 204 11.06 10.01 2.70
CA PRO A 204 10.93 8.83 3.54
C PRO A 204 11.96 8.80 4.68
N ARG A 205 13.19 9.31 4.47
CA ARG A 205 14.18 9.45 5.55
C ARG A 205 13.68 10.41 6.62
N GLY A 206 13.11 11.54 6.23
CA GLY A 206 12.55 12.54 7.13
C GLY A 206 11.37 12.01 7.94
N ASP A 207 10.40 11.36 7.29
CA ASP A 207 9.26 10.75 8.00
C ASP A 207 9.73 9.71 9.03
N THR A 208 10.70 8.85 8.68
CA THR A 208 11.30 7.87 9.60
C THR A 208 11.94 8.52 10.82
N THR A 209 12.67 9.63 10.59
CA THR A 209 13.37 10.37 11.64
C THR A 209 12.39 11.02 12.60
N VAL A 210 11.27 11.55 12.08
CA VAL A 210 10.20 12.12 12.90
C VAL A 210 9.48 11.02 13.68
N VAL A 211 9.17 9.87 13.06
CA VAL A 211 8.59 8.70 13.77
C VAL A 211 9.46 8.28 14.95
N ASP A 212 10.78 8.19 14.73
CA ASP A 212 11.71 7.85 15.80
C ASP A 212 11.69 8.86 16.96
N ALA A 213 11.76 10.16 16.64
CA ALA A 213 11.70 11.24 17.63
C ALA A 213 10.36 11.26 18.40
N TYR A 214 9.27 10.92 17.71
CA TYR A 214 7.90 10.93 18.23
C TYR A 214 7.64 9.75 19.18
N LEU A 215 8.13 8.55 18.85
CA LEU A 215 7.82 7.31 19.59
C LEU A 215 8.85 6.96 20.67
N SER A 216 10.13 7.26 20.45
CA SER A 216 11.20 6.90 21.40
C SER A 216 10.97 7.36 22.84
N PRO A 217 10.46 8.59 23.11
CA PRO A 217 10.16 9.02 24.48
C PRO A 217 9.06 8.18 25.16
N ILE A 218 8.05 7.74 24.41
CA ILE A 218 6.96 6.91 24.94
C ILE A 218 7.48 5.54 25.32
N LEU A 219 8.27 4.94 24.42
CA LEU A 219 8.87 3.63 24.65
C LEU A 219 9.82 3.66 25.84
N ARG A 220 10.70 4.65 25.94
CA ARG A 220 11.65 4.76 27.05
C ARG A 220 10.95 4.79 28.41
N ARG A 221 9.86 5.54 28.55
CA ARG A 221 9.06 5.54 29.80
C ARG A 221 8.47 4.17 30.14
N TYR A 222 7.99 3.44 29.13
CA TYR A 222 7.46 2.09 29.33
C TYR A 222 8.57 1.11 29.74
N VAL A 223 9.70 1.15 29.05
CA VAL A 223 10.90 0.36 29.35
C VAL A 223 11.38 0.63 30.78
N GLU A 224 11.50 1.90 31.17
CA GLU A 224 11.89 2.32 32.52
C GLU A 224 10.91 1.85 33.59
N GLN A 225 9.60 1.87 33.31
CA GLN A 225 8.58 1.34 34.23
C GLN A 225 8.78 -0.15 34.50
N VAL A 226 8.90 -0.97 33.44
CA VAL A 226 9.09 -2.42 33.58
C VAL A 226 10.44 -2.72 34.22
N ALA A 227 11.51 -2.04 33.81
CA ALA A 227 12.83 -2.22 34.39
C ALA A 227 12.88 -1.85 35.89
N GLY A 228 12.16 -0.80 36.32
CA GLY A 228 12.08 -0.40 37.72
C GLY A 228 11.38 -1.43 38.61
N GLU A 229 10.40 -2.16 38.08
CA GLU A 229 9.69 -3.24 38.80
C GLU A 229 10.51 -4.54 38.84
N LEU A 230 11.29 -4.83 37.79
CA LEU A 230 12.12 -6.04 37.70
C LEU A 230 13.47 -5.91 38.41
N ASN A 231 14.01 -4.69 38.49
CA ASN A 231 15.33 -4.40 39.07
C ASN A 231 15.28 -3.27 40.12
N PRO A 232 14.48 -3.38 41.20
CA PRO A 232 14.40 -2.34 42.22
C PRO A 232 15.69 -2.32 43.07
N ALA A 233 16.59 -1.37 42.79
CA ALA A 233 17.84 -1.09 43.53
C ALA A 233 18.78 -2.32 43.69
N PRO A 234 19.62 -2.64 42.68
CA PRO A 234 20.53 -3.79 42.77
C PRO A 234 21.53 -3.58 43.92
N ALA A 235 21.56 -4.52 44.87
CA ALA A 235 22.63 -4.56 45.86
C ALA A 235 23.97 -4.80 45.15
N ALA A 236 25.07 -4.26 45.70
CA ALA A 236 26.40 -4.41 45.11
C ALA A 236 26.76 -5.91 44.97
N GLY A 237 26.79 -6.42 43.73
CA GLY A 237 27.11 -7.81 43.40
C GLY A 237 25.95 -8.65 42.82
N GLU A 238 24.72 -8.13 42.76
CA GLU A 238 23.58 -8.83 42.17
C GLU A 238 23.51 -8.64 40.64
N LYS A 239 23.15 -9.71 39.91
CA LYS A 239 22.96 -9.65 38.45
C LYS A 239 21.58 -9.07 38.13
N PRO A 240 21.47 -7.99 37.35
CA PRO A 240 20.17 -7.47 36.93
C PRO A 240 19.47 -8.44 35.98
N VAL A 241 18.13 -8.43 36.03
CA VAL A 241 17.27 -9.14 35.08
C VAL A 241 17.52 -8.58 33.69
N ARG A 242 17.81 -9.47 32.73
CA ARG A 242 18.01 -9.10 31.33
C ARG A 242 16.66 -8.85 30.67
N LEU A 243 16.45 -7.62 30.19
CA LEU A 243 15.19 -7.20 29.57
C LEU A 243 15.42 -6.95 28.07
N TYR A 244 14.72 -7.71 27.24
CA TYR A 244 14.80 -7.65 25.79
C TYR A 244 13.46 -7.27 25.17
N PHE A 245 13.49 -6.45 24.14
CA PHE A 245 12.33 -6.05 23.35
C PHE A 245 12.43 -6.56 21.93
N MET A 246 11.32 -7.08 21.43
CA MET A 246 11.18 -7.46 20.03
C MET A 246 11.18 -6.23 19.13
N GLN A 247 11.93 -6.30 18.05
CA GLN A 247 11.99 -5.28 17.01
C GLN A 247 11.12 -5.68 15.82
N SER A 248 10.76 -4.70 15.00
CA SER A 248 9.98 -4.88 13.77
C SER A 248 10.66 -5.80 12.75
N ASN A 249 11.99 -6.00 12.84
CA ASN A 249 12.77 -6.88 11.98
C ASN A 249 12.73 -8.37 12.42
N GLY A 250 12.07 -8.69 13.54
CA GLY A 250 11.99 -10.04 14.13
C GLY A 250 13.12 -10.39 15.10
N GLY A 251 14.06 -9.48 15.35
CA GLY A 251 15.15 -9.64 16.31
C GLY A 251 14.87 -9.00 17.66
N LEU A 252 15.59 -9.46 18.68
CA LEU A 252 15.57 -8.87 20.02
C LEU A 252 16.67 -7.81 20.16
N ALA A 253 16.32 -6.69 20.80
CA ALA A 253 17.26 -5.69 21.29
C ALA A 253 17.18 -5.59 22.82
N GLU A 254 18.30 -5.31 23.48
CA GLU A 254 18.29 -4.94 24.89
C GLU A 254 17.54 -3.61 25.10
N ALA A 255 16.88 -3.47 26.25
CA ALA A 255 16.02 -2.35 26.63
C ALA A 255 16.60 -0.94 26.31
N GLY A 256 17.89 -0.71 26.53
CA GLY A 256 18.56 0.57 26.27
C GLY A 256 18.84 0.88 24.80
N SER A 257 18.84 -0.15 23.93
CA SER A 257 19.06 -0.01 22.49
C SER A 257 17.76 -0.04 21.67
N PHE A 258 16.59 -0.10 22.32
CA PHE A 258 15.28 -0.14 21.67
C PHE A 258 14.80 1.26 21.25
N GLN A 259 14.57 1.46 19.96
CA GLN A 259 14.21 2.76 19.36
C GLN A 259 12.78 2.79 18.82
N GLY A 260 12.21 3.99 18.72
CA GLY A 260 10.84 4.26 18.24
C GLY A 260 10.53 3.64 16.89
N LYS A 261 11.42 3.86 15.92
CA LYS A 261 11.26 3.35 14.55
C LYS A 261 11.29 1.81 14.44
N ASP A 262 11.93 1.14 15.40
CA ASP A 262 12.13 -0.32 15.38
C ASP A 262 11.09 -1.08 16.22
N ALA A 263 10.11 -0.37 16.81
CA ALA A 263 9.13 -0.95 17.72
C ALA A 263 7.76 -1.22 17.08
N ILE A 264 7.54 -0.69 15.88
CA ILE A 264 6.25 -0.71 15.19
C ILE A 264 5.98 -2.13 14.67
N LEU A 265 4.83 -2.71 15.01
CA LEU A 265 4.47 -4.10 14.67
C LEU A 265 5.43 -5.15 15.27
N SER A 266 6.09 -4.85 16.40
CA SER A 266 6.97 -5.80 17.09
C SER A 266 6.25 -7.06 17.60
N GLY A 267 5.00 -6.95 18.08
CA GLY A 267 4.17 -8.09 18.49
C GLY A 267 3.97 -9.11 17.37
N PRO A 268 3.35 -8.71 16.23
CA PRO A 268 3.20 -9.56 15.05
C PRO A 268 4.52 -10.14 14.53
N ALA A 269 5.63 -9.39 14.58
CA ALA A 269 6.95 -9.89 14.20
C ALA A 269 7.36 -11.12 15.03
N GLY A 270 7.12 -11.10 16.34
CA GLY A 270 7.32 -12.28 17.18
C GLY A 270 6.42 -13.46 16.81
N GLY A 271 5.17 -13.20 16.41
CA GLY A 271 4.26 -14.20 15.85
C GLY A 271 4.85 -14.91 14.63
N ILE A 272 5.41 -14.16 13.68
CA ILE A 272 6.04 -14.74 12.47
C ILE A 272 7.33 -15.49 12.80
N VAL A 273 8.14 -15.00 13.74
CA VAL A 273 9.31 -15.73 14.24
C VAL A 273 8.89 -17.05 14.86
N GLY A 274 7.88 -17.02 15.74
CA GLY A 274 7.28 -18.20 16.34
C GLY A 274 6.77 -19.18 15.29
N ALA A 275 6.12 -18.65 14.24
CA ALA A 275 5.64 -19.44 13.13
C ALA A 275 6.81 -20.17 12.42
N ALA A 276 7.75 -19.42 11.86
CA ALA A 276 8.88 -19.98 11.11
C ALA A 276 9.69 -21.01 11.92
N ARG A 277 9.97 -20.72 13.20
CA ARG A 277 10.78 -21.61 14.05
C ARG A 277 10.03 -22.90 14.40
N THR A 278 8.74 -22.84 14.73
CA THR A 278 7.94 -24.04 15.07
C THR A 278 7.62 -24.88 13.84
N ALA A 279 7.36 -24.28 12.69
CA ALA A 279 7.25 -24.99 11.42
C ALA A 279 8.55 -25.73 11.07
N GLY A 280 9.69 -25.09 11.27
CA GLY A 280 11.00 -25.73 11.07
C GLY A 280 11.20 -26.96 11.95
N MET A 281 10.77 -26.90 13.22
CA MET A 281 10.77 -28.06 14.13
C MET A 281 9.86 -29.19 13.66
N ALA A 282 8.77 -28.86 12.96
CA ALA A 282 7.84 -29.81 12.35
C ALA A 282 8.28 -30.30 10.94
N GLY A 283 9.39 -29.80 10.41
CA GLY A 283 9.92 -30.18 9.09
C GLY A 283 9.36 -29.38 7.90
N PHE A 284 8.70 -28.25 8.15
CA PHE A 284 8.24 -27.32 7.11
C PHE A 284 9.23 -26.15 6.99
N ASP A 285 9.87 -26.01 5.83
CA ASP A 285 10.81 -24.93 5.49
C ASP A 285 10.13 -23.75 4.77
N ARG A 286 8.88 -23.95 4.32
CA ARG A 286 8.09 -22.97 3.58
C ARG A 286 6.67 -22.89 4.13
N ILE A 287 6.32 -21.73 4.68
CA ILE A 287 5.02 -21.48 5.28
C ILE A 287 4.44 -20.13 4.88
N ILE A 288 3.12 -20.04 4.97
CA ILE A 288 2.41 -18.78 5.08
C ILE A 288 1.91 -18.69 6.53
N GLY A 289 2.44 -17.73 7.29
CA GLY A 289 1.93 -17.41 8.61
C GLY A 289 0.57 -16.71 8.48
N PHE A 290 -0.39 -17.17 9.27
CA PHE A 290 -1.76 -16.65 9.32
C PHE A 290 -2.15 -16.49 10.80
N ASP A 291 -2.00 -15.27 11.32
CA ASP A 291 -2.42 -14.88 12.66
C ASP A 291 -3.80 -14.23 12.59
N MET A 292 -4.84 -14.86 13.13
CA MET A 292 -6.15 -14.23 13.19
C MET A 292 -6.57 -13.97 14.63
N GLY A 293 -6.74 -12.69 14.94
CA GLY A 293 -7.21 -12.19 16.22
C GLY A 293 -8.67 -11.72 16.20
N GLY A 294 -9.02 -10.93 17.21
CA GLY A 294 -10.36 -10.32 17.33
C GLY A 294 -10.57 -9.13 16.39
N THR A 295 -9.53 -8.42 15.97
CA THR A 295 -9.68 -7.16 15.21
C THR A 295 -9.15 -7.26 13.78
N SER A 296 -8.10 -8.04 13.59
CA SER A 296 -7.34 -8.12 12.34
C SER A 296 -6.77 -9.52 12.12
N THR A 297 -6.26 -9.72 10.90
CA THR A 297 -5.44 -10.87 10.53
C THR A 297 -4.08 -10.38 10.04
N ASP A 298 -2.99 -10.93 10.57
CA ASP A 298 -1.63 -10.67 10.12
C ASP A 298 -1.09 -11.86 9.29
N VAL A 299 -0.55 -11.54 8.11
CA VAL A 299 -0.07 -12.56 7.16
C VAL A 299 1.38 -12.28 6.77
N ALA A 300 2.22 -13.32 6.76
CA ALA A 300 3.58 -13.23 6.22
C ALA A 300 4.02 -14.53 5.51
N LEU A 301 4.89 -14.38 4.52
CA LEU A 301 5.55 -15.51 3.86
C LEU A 301 6.90 -15.79 4.52
N TYR A 302 7.19 -17.06 4.77
CA TYR A 302 8.53 -17.52 5.12
C TYR A 302 8.93 -18.68 4.19
N ALA A 303 10.06 -18.53 3.51
CA ALA A 303 10.57 -19.52 2.56
C ALA A 303 12.08 -19.74 2.77
N GLY A 304 12.44 -20.16 3.98
CA GLY A 304 13.83 -20.32 4.43
C GLY A 304 14.46 -19.04 5.02
N GLU A 305 13.97 -17.87 4.64
CA GLU A 305 14.36 -16.58 5.23
C GLU A 305 13.16 -15.68 5.51
N PHE A 306 13.32 -14.74 6.44
CA PHE A 306 12.32 -13.74 6.74
C PHE A 306 12.30 -12.67 5.65
N GLU A 307 11.15 -12.53 4.99
CA GLU A 307 10.98 -11.45 4.03
C GLU A 307 10.88 -10.10 4.74
N ARG A 308 11.50 -9.07 4.17
CA ARG A 308 11.51 -7.71 4.72
C ARG A 308 10.89 -6.69 3.79
N ALA A 309 10.12 -5.79 4.36
CA ALA A 309 9.73 -4.54 3.74
C ALA A 309 10.69 -3.43 4.21
N PHE A 310 11.20 -2.64 3.26
CA PHE A 310 12.14 -1.55 3.55
C PHE A 310 11.47 -0.18 3.55
N GLU A 311 10.38 -0.02 2.81
CA GLU A 311 9.51 1.15 2.84
C GLU A 311 8.09 0.67 3.14
N THR A 312 7.46 1.22 4.18
CA THR A 312 6.07 0.89 4.55
C THR A 312 5.30 2.14 4.94
N GLN A 313 3.99 2.01 5.04
CA GLN A 313 3.11 3.04 5.57
C GLN A 313 2.27 2.47 6.71
N VAL A 314 2.35 3.07 7.89
CA VAL A 314 1.57 2.67 9.08
C VAL A 314 0.86 3.89 9.62
N ALA A 315 -0.46 3.79 9.86
CA ALA A 315 -1.29 4.92 10.30
C ALA A 315 -1.17 6.17 9.41
N GLY A 316 -1.01 5.97 8.09
CA GLY A 316 -0.80 7.04 7.11
C GLY A 316 0.62 7.63 7.09
N VAL A 317 1.51 7.23 8.00
CA VAL A 317 2.90 7.72 8.08
C VAL A 317 3.83 6.78 7.32
N ARG A 318 4.62 7.33 6.40
CA ARG A 318 5.63 6.57 5.64
C ARG A 318 6.86 6.36 6.51
N MET A 319 7.54 5.23 6.36
CA MET A 319 8.81 5.00 7.04
C MET A 319 9.69 4.04 6.27
N ARG A 320 11.00 4.24 6.41
CA ARG A 320 12.07 3.44 5.84
C ARG A 320 12.86 2.79 6.97
N ALA A 321 12.37 1.65 7.45
CA ALA A 321 13.04 0.82 8.44
C ALA A 321 12.89 -0.66 8.04
N PRO A 322 13.92 -1.51 8.21
CA PRO A 322 13.79 -2.93 7.94
C PRO A 322 12.74 -3.55 8.86
N MET A 323 11.64 -4.01 8.27
CA MET A 323 10.55 -4.65 9.00
C MET A 323 10.22 -5.98 8.35
N MET A 324 9.78 -6.95 9.14
CA MET A 324 9.19 -8.17 8.58
C MET A 324 8.03 -7.76 7.67
N ALA A 325 7.96 -8.37 6.48
CA ALA A 325 6.91 -8.10 5.51
C ALA A 325 5.58 -8.72 5.96
N ILE A 326 4.92 -8.04 6.90
CA ILE A 326 3.63 -8.43 7.46
C ILE A 326 2.55 -7.60 6.77
N ASN A 327 1.53 -8.26 6.24
CA ASN A 327 0.35 -7.61 5.69
C ASN A 327 -0.82 -7.83 6.64
N THR A 328 -1.37 -6.74 7.16
CA THR A 328 -2.48 -6.75 8.11
C THR A 328 -3.78 -6.45 7.38
N VAL A 329 -4.79 -7.30 7.57
CA VAL A 329 -6.13 -7.14 7.01
C VAL A 329 -7.09 -6.78 8.12
N ALA A 330 -8.03 -5.87 7.84
CA ALA A 330 -9.16 -5.54 8.70
C ALA A 330 -10.25 -6.65 8.67
N ALA A 331 -9.83 -7.91 8.80
CA ALA A 331 -10.66 -9.09 8.89
C ALA A 331 -10.26 -9.87 10.13
N GLY A 332 -11.05 -9.78 11.20
CA GLY A 332 -10.88 -10.51 12.45
C GLY A 332 -12.23 -10.96 13.00
N GLY A 333 -12.27 -11.62 14.16
CA GLY A 333 -13.54 -12.08 14.75
C GLY A 333 -14.57 -10.97 15.00
N GLY A 334 -14.11 -9.75 15.29
CA GLY A 334 -14.91 -8.57 15.56
C GLY A 334 -15.26 -7.74 14.33
N SER A 335 -14.83 -8.12 13.12
CA SER A 335 -15.20 -7.39 11.89
C SER A 335 -16.70 -7.40 11.69
N ILE A 336 -17.29 -6.21 11.47
CA ILE A 336 -18.73 -6.00 11.45
C ILE A 336 -19.33 -6.47 10.12
N LEU A 337 -20.52 -7.08 10.17
CA LEU A 337 -21.25 -7.58 9.00
C LEU A 337 -22.23 -6.53 8.50
N HIS A 338 -22.17 -6.19 7.20
CA HIS A 338 -23.01 -5.18 6.57
C HIS A 338 -23.74 -5.73 5.33
N PHE A 339 -24.99 -5.31 5.13
CA PHE A 339 -25.75 -5.50 3.89
C PHE A 339 -26.20 -4.13 3.38
N ASP A 340 -25.99 -3.85 2.09
CA ASP A 340 -26.31 -2.54 1.48
C ASP A 340 -27.53 -2.57 0.55
N GLY A 341 -28.32 -3.64 0.62
CA GLY A 341 -29.46 -3.90 -0.26
C GLY A 341 -29.11 -4.73 -1.49
N ALA A 342 -27.82 -4.88 -1.84
CA ALA A 342 -27.39 -5.69 -3.00
C ALA A 342 -26.26 -6.68 -2.69
N ARG A 343 -25.32 -6.35 -1.80
CA ARG A 343 -24.11 -7.16 -1.53
C ARG A 343 -23.80 -7.29 -0.04
N TYR A 344 -23.06 -8.35 0.31
CA TYR A 344 -22.56 -8.58 1.67
C TYR A 344 -21.17 -7.94 1.80
N ARG A 345 -20.91 -7.26 2.93
CA ARG A 345 -19.60 -6.69 3.26
C ARG A 345 -19.19 -7.09 4.68
N VAL A 346 -17.89 -7.27 4.89
CA VAL A 346 -17.29 -7.60 6.19
C VAL A 346 -16.19 -6.59 6.49
N GLY A 347 -16.33 -5.84 7.58
CA GLY A 347 -15.44 -4.74 7.93
C GLY A 347 -15.50 -3.55 6.95
N PRO A 348 -14.50 -2.65 6.96
CA PRO A 348 -13.24 -2.73 7.72
C PRO A 348 -13.37 -2.36 9.20
N ASP A 349 -14.53 -1.85 9.61
CA ASP A 349 -14.86 -1.56 10.99
C ASP A 349 -14.94 -2.83 11.85
N SER A 350 -14.53 -2.68 13.11
CA SER A 350 -14.48 -3.75 14.09
C SER A 350 -15.20 -3.33 15.36
N ALA A 351 -15.95 -4.26 15.94
CA ALA A 351 -16.57 -4.06 17.25
C ALA A 351 -15.57 -4.17 18.42
N GLY A 352 -14.32 -4.58 18.14
CA GLY A 352 -13.27 -4.77 19.15
C GLY A 352 -13.69 -5.71 20.28
N ALA A 353 -13.27 -5.41 21.51
CA ALA A 353 -13.74 -6.09 22.72
C ALA A 353 -14.89 -5.33 23.44
N VAL A 354 -15.09 -4.04 23.09
CA VAL A 354 -16.11 -3.16 23.67
C VAL A 354 -16.66 -2.25 22.55
N PRO A 355 -17.97 -2.32 22.23
CA PRO A 355 -18.96 -3.23 22.83
C PRO A 355 -18.70 -4.71 22.48
N GLY A 356 -17.87 -5.02 21.48
CA GLY A 356 -17.59 -6.37 21.02
C GLY A 356 -18.70 -6.96 20.13
N PRO A 357 -18.56 -8.21 19.69
CA PRO A 357 -19.62 -8.96 19.01
C PRO A 357 -20.95 -8.97 19.76
N ALA A 358 -22.06 -9.18 19.06
CA ALA A 358 -23.39 -9.22 19.68
C ALA A 358 -23.46 -10.27 20.82
N CYS A 359 -22.83 -11.43 20.60
CA CYS A 359 -22.74 -12.51 21.58
C CYS A 359 -21.99 -12.16 22.87
N TYR A 360 -21.29 -11.02 22.96
CA TYR A 360 -20.54 -10.60 24.17
C TYR A 360 -21.43 -9.96 25.25
N ARG A 361 -22.75 -9.84 25.03
CA ARG A 361 -23.74 -9.32 25.99
C ARG A 361 -23.53 -7.84 26.36
N ARG A 362 -23.09 -7.03 25.40
CA ARG A 362 -22.76 -5.59 25.58
C ARG A 362 -23.40 -4.67 24.53
N GLY A 363 -24.41 -5.16 23.82
CA GLY A 363 -25.14 -4.38 22.80
C GLY A 363 -24.40 -4.20 21.47
N GLY A 364 -23.40 -5.04 21.18
CA GLY A 364 -22.61 -4.98 19.95
C GLY A 364 -23.36 -5.39 18.67
N PRO A 365 -22.83 -5.04 17.48
CA PRO A 365 -23.38 -5.42 16.17
C PRO A 365 -23.09 -6.90 15.83
N LEU A 366 -23.64 -7.40 14.72
CA LEU A 366 -23.25 -8.72 14.18
C LEU A 366 -21.81 -8.66 13.65
N THR A 367 -20.98 -9.64 14.01
CA THR A 367 -19.59 -9.78 13.55
C THR A 367 -19.27 -11.19 13.03
N VAL A 368 -18.04 -11.40 12.54
CA VAL A 368 -17.53 -12.73 12.12
C VAL A 368 -17.62 -13.78 13.24
N THR A 369 -17.36 -13.40 14.50
CA THR A 369 -17.55 -14.26 15.67
C THR A 369 -19.02 -14.65 15.84
N ASP A 370 -19.96 -13.72 15.66
CA ASP A 370 -21.39 -14.04 15.70
C ASP A 370 -21.79 -14.99 14.56
N ALA A 371 -21.23 -14.80 13.35
CA ALA A 371 -21.44 -15.74 12.25
C ALA A 371 -20.93 -17.16 12.60
N ASN A 372 -19.75 -17.28 13.21
CA ASN A 372 -19.21 -18.56 13.68
C ASN A 372 -20.06 -19.20 14.79
N VAL A 373 -20.66 -18.40 15.69
CA VAL A 373 -21.64 -18.89 16.68
C VAL A 373 -22.90 -19.38 15.98
N MET A 374 -23.42 -18.63 15.01
CA MET A 374 -24.64 -18.97 14.26
C MET A 374 -24.51 -20.29 13.50
N VAL A 375 -23.34 -20.55 12.89
CA VAL A 375 -23.07 -21.80 12.16
C VAL A 375 -22.50 -22.91 13.04
N GLY A 376 -22.34 -22.70 14.34
CA GLY A 376 -21.86 -23.72 15.28
C GLY A 376 -20.35 -24.03 15.21
N LYS A 377 -19.55 -23.18 14.55
CA LYS A 377 -18.07 -23.26 14.56
C LYS A 377 -17.49 -22.79 15.90
N ILE A 378 -18.19 -21.90 16.60
CA ILE A 378 -17.97 -21.60 18.02
C ILE A 378 -19.18 -22.11 18.81
N GLN A 379 -18.91 -22.89 19.86
CA GLN A 379 -19.94 -23.44 20.74
C GLN A 379 -19.87 -22.74 22.10
N PRO A 380 -20.88 -21.96 22.51
CA PRO A 380 -20.86 -21.22 23.79
C PRO A 380 -20.52 -22.08 25.02
N LYS A 381 -20.95 -23.35 25.04
CA LYS A 381 -20.66 -24.32 26.11
C LYS A 381 -19.17 -24.67 26.23
N HIS A 382 -18.42 -24.60 25.13
CA HIS A 382 -17.00 -24.92 25.07
C HIS A 382 -16.12 -23.66 25.02
N PHE A 383 -16.73 -22.49 25.19
CA PHE A 383 -16.05 -21.21 25.25
C PHE A 383 -15.98 -20.72 26.71
N PRO A 384 -14.88 -20.05 27.15
CA PRO A 384 -14.79 -19.53 28.51
C PRO A 384 -15.94 -18.57 28.88
N SER A 385 -16.50 -18.75 30.08
CA SER A 385 -17.56 -17.88 30.60
C SER A 385 -16.97 -16.59 31.17
N LEU A 386 -16.76 -15.60 30.30
CA LEU A 386 -16.08 -14.33 30.61
C LEU A 386 -16.95 -13.09 30.32
N PHE A 387 -18.23 -13.28 30.00
CA PHE A 387 -19.11 -12.23 29.48
C PHE A 387 -20.19 -11.79 30.48
N GLY A 388 -20.97 -10.79 30.09
CA GLY A 388 -22.00 -10.19 30.94
C GLY A 388 -21.45 -9.24 32.02
N PRO A 389 -22.33 -8.61 32.83
CA PRO A 389 -21.93 -7.61 33.83
C PRO A 389 -21.00 -8.14 34.92
N GLY A 390 -21.09 -9.44 35.25
CA GLY A 390 -20.25 -10.12 36.24
C GLY A 390 -18.95 -10.73 35.68
N GLY A 391 -18.81 -10.83 34.35
CA GLY A 391 -17.66 -11.46 33.71
C GLY A 391 -17.57 -12.98 33.89
N ASP A 392 -18.73 -13.63 34.03
CA ASP A 392 -18.89 -15.03 34.42
C ASP A 392 -19.94 -15.79 33.58
N GLN A 393 -20.45 -15.18 32.51
CA GLN A 393 -21.48 -15.75 31.65
C GLN A 393 -20.90 -16.26 30.32
N PRO A 394 -21.54 -17.27 29.68
CA PRO A 394 -21.16 -17.72 28.34
C PRO A 394 -21.58 -16.72 27.26
N LEU A 395 -21.09 -16.94 26.04
CA LEU A 395 -21.55 -16.24 24.84
C LEU A 395 -23.07 -16.37 24.68
N ASP A 396 -23.72 -15.32 24.19
CA ASP A 396 -25.16 -15.28 23.93
C ASP A 396 -25.47 -15.74 22.51
N ALA A 397 -25.97 -16.97 22.36
CA ALA A 397 -26.38 -17.50 21.07
C ALA A 397 -27.80 -17.04 20.65
N GLU A 398 -28.65 -16.67 21.61
CA GLU A 398 -30.04 -16.29 21.32
C GLU A 398 -30.06 -14.96 20.58
N ILE A 399 -29.31 -13.96 21.07
CA ILE A 399 -29.20 -12.65 20.40
C ILE A 399 -28.62 -12.76 18.98
N VAL A 400 -27.72 -13.71 18.75
CA VAL A 400 -27.14 -13.97 17.43
C VAL A 400 -28.21 -14.50 16.47
N GLN A 401 -29.00 -15.48 16.91
CA GLN A 401 -30.09 -16.05 16.11
C GLN A 401 -31.15 -14.99 15.78
N GLU A 402 -31.54 -14.18 16.76
CA GLU A 402 -32.50 -13.08 16.56
C GLU A 402 -32.01 -12.08 15.50
N LYS A 403 -30.75 -11.63 15.61
CA LYS A 403 -30.20 -10.66 14.66
C LYS A 403 -30.01 -11.21 13.26
N PHE A 404 -29.57 -12.46 13.10
CA PHE A 404 -29.48 -13.08 11.77
C PHE A 404 -30.85 -13.37 11.15
N ALA A 405 -31.88 -13.66 11.95
CA ALA A 405 -33.25 -13.77 11.46
C ALA A 405 -33.74 -12.43 10.90
N ALA A 406 -33.53 -11.33 11.64
CA ALA A 406 -33.87 -9.99 11.18
C ALA A 406 -33.12 -9.60 9.89
N LEU A 407 -31.82 -9.93 9.81
CA LEU A 407 -31.03 -9.67 8.60
C LEU A 407 -31.51 -10.50 7.40
N ALA A 408 -31.92 -11.75 7.61
CA ALA A 408 -32.49 -12.58 6.55
C ALA A 408 -33.82 -11.99 6.03
N ASP A 409 -34.66 -11.44 6.90
CA ASP A 409 -35.90 -10.76 6.51
C ASP A 409 -35.61 -9.47 5.71
N GLU A 410 -34.56 -8.72 6.07
CA GLU A 410 -34.08 -7.56 5.30
C GLU A 410 -33.62 -7.95 3.89
N ILE A 411 -32.84 -9.03 3.77
CA ILE A 411 -32.36 -9.56 2.49
C ILE A 411 -33.53 -10.06 1.64
N GLU A 412 -34.53 -10.73 2.24
CA GLU A 412 -35.74 -11.15 1.53
C GLU A 412 -36.50 -9.94 0.97
N ALA A 413 -36.64 -8.88 1.76
CA ALA A 413 -37.31 -7.65 1.33
C ALA A 413 -36.59 -6.97 0.15
N ALA A 414 -35.25 -6.99 0.15
CA ALA A 414 -34.44 -6.35 -0.90
C ALA A 414 -34.30 -7.21 -2.18
N THR A 415 -34.15 -8.53 -2.04
CA THR A 415 -33.80 -9.44 -3.14
C THR A 415 -34.98 -10.30 -3.64
N GLY A 416 -36.10 -10.30 -2.90
CA GLY A 416 -37.27 -11.13 -3.18
C GLY A 416 -37.05 -12.63 -2.92
N THR A 417 -35.95 -13.01 -2.27
CA THR A 417 -35.61 -14.41 -1.99
C THR A 417 -35.33 -14.60 -0.50
N ARG A 418 -36.14 -15.43 0.17
CA ARG A 418 -35.88 -15.80 1.57
C ARG A 418 -34.67 -16.72 1.68
N GLN A 419 -33.76 -16.38 2.58
CA GLN A 419 -32.61 -17.22 2.90
C GLN A 419 -32.69 -17.74 4.33
N ASP A 420 -32.16 -18.95 4.56
CA ASP A 420 -31.96 -19.46 5.91
C ASP A 420 -30.92 -18.57 6.63
N PRO A 421 -31.18 -18.08 7.85
CA PRO A 421 -30.23 -17.26 8.62
C PRO A 421 -28.83 -17.89 8.75
N ARG A 422 -28.70 -19.22 8.73
CA ARG A 422 -27.41 -19.94 8.73
C ARG A 422 -26.67 -19.81 7.41
N VAL A 423 -27.39 -19.80 6.29
CA VAL A 423 -26.84 -19.56 4.95
C VAL A 423 -26.37 -18.10 4.83
N VAL A 424 -27.12 -17.15 5.41
CA VAL A 424 -26.69 -15.74 5.50
C VAL A 424 -25.37 -15.64 6.27
N ALA A 425 -25.29 -16.25 7.47
CA ALA A 425 -24.06 -16.27 8.27
C ALA A 425 -22.87 -16.92 7.54
N GLU A 426 -23.07 -18.08 6.90
CA GLU A 426 -22.05 -18.73 6.08
C GLU A 426 -21.61 -17.85 4.89
N GLY A 427 -22.55 -17.11 4.28
CA GLY A 427 -22.26 -16.13 3.22
C GLY A 427 -21.28 -15.05 3.67
N PHE A 428 -21.47 -14.48 4.86
CA PHE A 428 -20.52 -13.54 5.45
C PHE A 428 -19.17 -14.18 5.76
N LEU A 429 -19.15 -15.43 6.25
CA LEU A 429 -17.88 -16.16 6.45
C LEU A 429 -17.14 -16.38 5.13
N ARG A 430 -17.84 -16.65 4.02
CA ARG A 430 -17.23 -16.75 2.69
C ARG A 430 -16.60 -15.43 2.23
N VAL A 431 -17.25 -14.29 2.49
CA VAL A 431 -16.68 -12.96 2.21
C VAL A 431 -15.44 -12.71 3.07
N ALA A 432 -15.49 -13.00 4.37
CA ALA A 432 -14.35 -12.86 5.27
C ALA A 432 -13.15 -13.73 4.84
N VAL A 433 -13.40 -15.01 4.50
CA VAL A 433 -12.40 -15.94 4.00
C VAL A 433 -11.79 -15.46 2.69
N ALA A 434 -12.59 -14.92 1.77
CA ALA A 434 -12.08 -14.37 0.51
C ALA A 434 -11.20 -13.15 0.73
N ASN A 435 -11.56 -12.24 1.66
CA ASN A 435 -10.75 -11.09 2.03
C ASN A 435 -9.39 -11.53 2.60
N MET A 436 -9.38 -12.51 3.51
CA MET A 436 -8.15 -13.09 4.07
C MET A 436 -7.29 -13.78 3.01
N ALA A 437 -7.91 -14.59 2.14
CA ALA A 437 -7.22 -15.27 1.04
C ALA A 437 -6.61 -14.26 0.04
N ASN A 438 -7.31 -13.16 -0.26
CA ASN A 438 -6.78 -12.13 -1.15
C ASN A 438 -5.54 -11.45 -0.58
N ALA A 439 -5.52 -11.17 0.73
CA ALA A 439 -4.32 -10.64 1.36
C ALA A 439 -3.14 -11.63 1.36
N ILE A 440 -3.42 -12.93 1.55
CA ILE A 440 -2.41 -13.97 1.39
C ILE A 440 -1.86 -14.00 -0.04
N LYS A 441 -2.72 -13.84 -1.06
CA LYS A 441 -2.28 -13.74 -2.47
C LYS A 441 -1.42 -12.49 -2.73
N GLN A 442 -1.72 -11.36 -2.08
CA GLN A 442 -0.90 -10.14 -2.19
C GLN A 442 0.52 -10.36 -1.65
N VAL A 443 0.68 -11.04 -0.50
CA VAL A 443 2.03 -11.26 0.06
C VAL A 443 2.85 -12.35 -0.66
N SER A 444 2.22 -13.18 -1.48
CA SER A 444 2.85 -14.35 -2.11
C SER A 444 2.90 -14.28 -3.65
N ILE A 445 1.75 -14.18 -4.32
CA ILE A 445 1.63 -14.26 -5.78
C ILE A 445 2.17 -12.99 -6.46
N GLN A 446 1.87 -11.79 -5.92
CA GLN A 446 2.46 -10.53 -6.44
C GLN A 446 4.00 -10.54 -6.39
N LYS A 447 4.57 -11.48 -5.61
CA LYS A 447 5.99 -11.63 -5.37
C LYS A 447 6.63 -12.80 -6.14
N GLY A 448 5.83 -13.55 -6.90
CA GLY A 448 6.28 -14.68 -7.73
C GLY A 448 6.28 -16.05 -7.03
N HIS A 449 5.68 -16.18 -5.85
CA HIS A 449 5.66 -17.44 -5.09
C HIS A 449 4.42 -18.29 -5.40
N ASP A 450 4.64 -19.60 -5.61
CA ASP A 450 3.58 -20.60 -5.69
C ASP A 450 3.18 -21.06 -4.27
N VAL A 451 1.98 -20.66 -3.84
CA VAL A 451 1.43 -20.97 -2.51
C VAL A 451 0.92 -22.41 -2.38
N THR A 452 0.70 -23.13 -3.48
CA THR A 452 0.10 -24.48 -3.40
C THR A 452 1.03 -25.50 -2.75
N ARG A 453 2.34 -25.20 -2.73
CA ARG A 453 3.40 -26.05 -2.17
C ARG A 453 3.84 -25.65 -0.77
N THR A 454 3.19 -24.66 -0.15
CA THR A 454 3.53 -24.19 1.20
C THR A 454 2.49 -24.68 2.22
N ALA A 455 2.89 -24.82 3.48
CA ALA A 455 1.94 -25.08 4.56
C ALA A 455 1.36 -23.76 5.09
N LEU A 456 0.05 -23.74 5.37
CA LEU A 456 -0.59 -22.59 6.02
C LEU A 456 -0.41 -22.76 7.53
N GLN A 457 0.49 -21.98 8.12
CA GLN A 457 0.68 -21.98 9.57
C GLN A 457 -0.32 -21.05 10.24
N CYS A 458 -1.32 -21.62 10.88
CA CYS A 458 -2.40 -20.88 11.51
C CYS A 458 -2.14 -20.70 13.01
N PHE A 459 -2.31 -19.47 13.48
CA PHE A 459 -2.22 -19.11 14.88
C PHE A 459 -3.12 -17.91 15.21
N GLY A 460 -3.07 -17.43 16.44
CA GLY A 460 -4.06 -16.49 16.98
C GLY A 460 -5.33 -17.20 17.43
N GLY A 461 -6.11 -16.54 18.29
CA GLY A 461 -7.29 -17.16 18.93
C GLY A 461 -8.42 -17.53 17.97
N ALA A 462 -8.48 -16.90 16.80
CA ALA A 462 -9.49 -17.15 15.77
C ALA A 462 -8.95 -17.89 14.54
N GLY A 463 -7.63 -18.09 14.41
CA GLY A 463 -7.02 -18.67 13.21
C GLY A 463 -7.52 -20.09 12.89
N GLY A 464 -7.58 -20.96 13.90
CA GLY A 464 -8.08 -22.34 13.77
C GLY A 464 -9.55 -22.45 13.33
N GLN A 465 -10.34 -21.38 13.45
CA GLN A 465 -11.75 -21.36 13.07
C GLN A 465 -11.96 -21.27 11.56
N HIS A 466 -10.97 -20.72 10.83
CA HIS A 466 -11.07 -20.43 9.40
C HIS A 466 -9.98 -21.12 8.56
N ALA A 467 -9.01 -21.77 9.20
CA ALA A 467 -7.81 -22.33 8.58
C ALA A 467 -8.08 -23.19 7.34
N CYS A 468 -8.98 -24.18 7.45
CA CYS A 468 -9.34 -25.06 6.33
C CYS A 468 -9.95 -24.29 5.15
N LEU A 469 -10.89 -23.38 5.43
CA LEU A 469 -11.57 -22.61 4.38
C LEU A 469 -10.63 -21.64 3.66
N VAL A 470 -9.72 -20.99 4.41
CA VAL A 470 -8.69 -20.13 3.84
C VAL A 470 -7.72 -20.95 2.99
N ALA A 471 -7.27 -22.12 3.48
CA ALA A 471 -6.43 -23.04 2.72
C ALA A 471 -7.12 -23.51 1.43
N ASP A 472 -8.41 -23.88 1.49
CA ASP A 472 -9.20 -24.27 0.31
C ASP A 472 -9.33 -23.11 -0.70
N ALA A 473 -9.56 -21.88 -0.25
CA ALA A 473 -9.65 -20.68 -1.10
C ALA A 473 -8.32 -20.33 -1.80
N LEU A 474 -7.19 -20.71 -1.21
CA LEU A 474 -5.84 -20.54 -1.77
C LEU A 474 -5.38 -21.75 -2.58
N GLY A 475 -6.05 -22.89 -2.38
CA GLY A 475 -5.68 -24.17 -2.92
C GLY A 475 -4.45 -24.82 -2.31
N MET A 476 -4.26 -24.60 -1.01
CA MET A 476 -3.27 -25.25 -0.19
C MET A 476 -3.84 -26.54 0.38
N GLU A 477 -3.01 -27.58 0.51
CA GLU A 477 -3.45 -28.91 0.97
C GLU A 477 -3.03 -29.22 2.42
N THR A 478 -2.19 -28.37 3.02
CA THR A 478 -1.62 -28.57 4.36
C THR A 478 -1.79 -27.33 5.22
N VAL A 479 -2.34 -27.53 6.41
CA VAL A 479 -2.44 -26.53 7.48
C VAL A 479 -1.64 -27.05 8.69
N PHE A 480 -0.87 -26.18 9.31
CA PHE A 480 -0.06 -26.48 10.50
C PHE A 480 -0.51 -25.60 11.68
N ILE A 481 -0.77 -26.21 12.83
CA ILE A 481 -1.19 -25.52 14.06
C ILE A 481 -0.34 -26.04 15.23
N HIS A 482 0.39 -25.12 15.85
CA HIS A 482 1.23 -25.38 17.02
C HIS A 482 0.36 -25.43 18.30
N PRO A 483 0.68 -26.24 19.34
CA PRO A 483 -0.11 -26.32 20.58
C PRO A 483 -0.18 -24.99 21.36
N PHE A 484 0.76 -24.07 21.11
CA PHE A 484 0.72 -22.70 21.63
C PHE A 484 0.23 -21.68 20.60
N ALA A 485 -0.54 -22.10 19.58
CA ALA A 485 -1.07 -21.20 18.54
C ALA A 485 -1.78 -19.95 19.09
N GLY A 486 -2.56 -20.09 20.17
CA GLY A 486 -3.25 -18.96 20.81
C GLY A 486 -2.35 -17.96 21.56
N VAL A 487 -1.06 -18.28 21.74
CA VAL A 487 -0.04 -17.41 22.38
C VAL A 487 1.30 -17.45 21.61
N LEU A 488 1.24 -17.75 20.31
CA LEU A 488 2.43 -18.06 19.51
C LEU A 488 3.39 -16.88 19.40
N SER A 489 2.86 -15.66 19.40
CA SER A 489 3.67 -14.42 19.40
C SER A 489 4.59 -14.35 20.61
N ALA A 490 4.06 -14.61 21.82
CA ALA A 490 4.86 -14.67 23.05
C ALA A 490 5.89 -15.81 22.98
N TYR A 491 5.52 -17.00 22.49
CA TYR A 491 6.46 -18.11 22.29
C TYR A 491 7.60 -17.73 21.32
N GLY A 492 7.26 -17.04 20.22
CA GLY A 492 8.20 -16.55 19.23
C GLY A 492 9.20 -15.54 19.78
N MET A 493 8.79 -14.68 20.74
CA MET A 493 9.74 -13.83 21.48
C MET A 493 10.82 -14.66 22.19
N GLY A 494 10.43 -15.82 22.72
CA GLY A 494 11.32 -16.79 23.34
C GLY A 494 12.37 -17.35 22.39
N LEU A 495 11.94 -17.68 21.16
CA LEU A 495 12.74 -18.30 20.11
C LEU A 495 13.58 -17.33 19.27
N ALA A 496 13.37 -16.02 19.44
CA ALA A 496 14.00 -15.00 18.64
C ALA A 496 15.50 -14.85 18.92
N ASP A 497 16.23 -14.52 17.86
CA ASP A 497 17.64 -14.16 17.91
C ASP A 497 17.79 -12.68 18.30
N GLN A 498 18.94 -12.28 18.83
CA GLN A 498 19.28 -10.86 18.89
C GLN A 498 19.83 -10.44 17.53
N THR A 499 19.32 -9.35 16.95
CA THR A 499 19.70 -8.93 15.60
C THR A 499 20.01 -7.45 15.54
N VAL A 500 21.10 -7.11 14.85
CA VAL A 500 21.47 -5.75 14.50
C VAL A 500 21.67 -5.67 12.99
N ILE A 501 20.93 -4.76 12.34
CA ILE A 501 21.10 -4.45 10.92
C ILE A 501 21.84 -3.12 10.80
N ARG A 502 22.83 -3.10 9.91
CA ARG A 502 23.61 -1.91 9.54
C ARG A 502 23.61 -1.77 8.04
N GLU A 503 23.39 -0.54 7.57
CA GLU A 503 23.27 -0.21 6.16
C GLU A 503 24.14 1.00 5.84
N GLY A 504 24.64 1.05 4.62
CA GLY A 504 25.33 2.22 4.10
C GLY A 504 25.13 2.34 2.60
N ALA A 505 24.64 3.50 2.15
CA ALA A 505 24.52 3.82 0.74
C ALA A 505 25.89 3.78 0.04
N VAL A 506 25.89 3.37 -1.23
CA VAL A 506 27.06 3.30 -2.11
C VAL A 506 26.79 4.05 -3.40
N GLU A 507 25.66 3.78 -4.06
CA GLU A 507 25.23 4.40 -5.32
C GLU A 507 26.32 4.42 -6.42
N ALA A 508 26.91 3.24 -6.71
CA ALA A 508 27.99 3.11 -7.68
C ALA A 508 27.85 1.86 -8.58
N PRO A 509 28.45 1.83 -9.79
CA PRO A 509 28.47 0.64 -10.63
C PRO A 509 29.08 -0.58 -9.92
N PHE A 510 28.44 -1.74 -10.06
CA PHE A 510 28.97 -3.02 -9.59
C PHE A 510 29.96 -3.57 -10.62
N ALA A 511 31.26 -3.35 -10.35
CA ALA A 511 32.35 -3.75 -11.22
C ALA A 511 33.45 -4.49 -10.43
N PRO A 512 34.27 -5.34 -11.08
CA PRO A 512 35.33 -6.10 -10.41
C PRO A 512 36.30 -5.22 -9.60
N GLU A 513 36.61 -4.02 -10.08
CA GLU A 513 37.53 -3.08 -9.44
C GLU A 513 36.99 -2.53 -8.11
N GLY A 514 35.67 -2.47 -7.97
CA GLY A 514 34.98 -1.98 -6.76
C GLY A 514 34.90 -2.99 -5.62
N MET A 515 35.19 -4.28 -5.87
CA MET A 515 34.97 -5.37 -4.91
C MET A 515 35.76 -5.21 -3.60
N ALA A 516 36.98 -4.67 -3.65
CA ALA A 516 37.79 -4.43 -2.47
C ALA A 516 37.16 -3.35 -1.55
N ALA A 517 36.65 -2.27 -2.14
CA ALA A 517 35.98 -1.21 -1.40
C ALA A 517 34.66 -1.69 -0.78
N LEU A 518 33.87 -2.47 -1.54
CA LEU A 518 32.63 -3.09 -1.04
C LEU A 518 32.91 -4.05 0.14
N THR A 519 33.97 -4.86 0.04
CA THR A 519 34.39 -5.77 1.11
C THR A 519 34.74 -4.99 2.38
N ALA A 520 35.60 -3.97 2.26
CA ALA A 520 35.99 -3.13 3.39
C ALA A 520 34.79 -2.43 4.05
N ARG A 521 33.83 -1.94 3.24
CA ARG A 521 32.61 -1.31 3.74
C ARG A 521 31.73 -2.30 4.49
N LEU A 522 31.50 -3.50 3.93
CA LEU A 522 30.71 -4.55 4.57
C LEU A 522 31.35 -5.05 5.86
N ASP A 523 32.67 -5.25 5.87
CA ASP A 523 33.39 -5.71 7.06
C ASP A 523 33.35 -4.67 8.19
N ALA A 524 33.39 -3.38 7.86
CA ALA A 524 33.17 -2.30 8.83
C ALA A 524 31.75 -2.36 9.43
N LEU A 525 30.71 -2.49 8.60
CA LEU A 525 29.32 -2.60 9.07
C LEU A 525 29.11 -3.86 9.95
N VAL A 526 29.74 -4.99 9.61
CA VAL A 526 29.73 -6.21 10.44
C VAL A 526 30.43 -5.96 11.77
N ALA A 527 31.58 -5.28 11.78
CA ALA A 527 32.31 -4.96 13.00
C ALA A 527 31.49 -4.05 13.92
N GLU A 528 30.82 -3.03 13.37
CA GLU A 528 29.91 -2.16 14.10
C GLU A 528 28.73 -2.94 14.72
N GLY A 529 28.08 -3.82 13.94
CA GLY A 529 26.98 -4.64 14.44
C GLY A 529 27.41 -5.64 15.51
N ARG A 530 28.62 -6.22 15.39
CA ARG A 530 29.21 -7.10 16.40
C ARG A 530 29.49 -6.34 17.70
N ALA A 531 30.07 -5.14 17.61
CA ALA A 531 30.34 -4.31 18.78
C ALA A 531 29.05 -3.95 19.54
N GLU A 532 27.98 -3.64 18.81
CA GLU A 532 26.67 -3.34 19.39
C GLU A 532 26.07 -4.55 20.12
N LEU A 533 26.05 -5.75 19.50
CA LEU A 533 25.54 -6.96 20.17
C LEU A 533 26.35 -7.34 21.41
N LEU A 534 27.69 -7.17 21.38
CA LEU A 534 28.53 -7.40 22.54
C LEU A 534 28.18 -6.44 23.69
N LYS A 535 27.90 -5.17 23.36
CA LYS A 535 27.46 -4.16 24.34
C LYS A 535 26.10 -4.50 24.96
N GLN A 536 25.21 -5.13 24.18
CA GLN A 536 23.92 -5.65 24.64
C GLN A 536 24.02 -6.98 25.44
N GLY A 537 25.24 -7.49 25.66
CA GLY A 537 25.49 -8.70 26.46
C GLY A 537 25.38 -10.02 25.69
N ALA A 538 25.42 -9.99 24.35
CA ALA A 538 25.42 -11.21 23.54
C ALA A 538 26.73 -12.02 23.71
N PRO A 539 26.68 -13.36 23.80
CA PRO A 539 27.88 -14.18 23.89
C PRO A 539 28.68 -14.14 22.57
N ALA A 540 29.95 -13.70 22.63
CA ALA A 540 30.81 -13.52 21.45
C ALA A 540 30.86 -14.74 20.50
N GLY A 541 30.89 -15.97 21.05
CA GLY A 541 30.92 -17.22 20.28
C GLY A 541 29.62 -17.57 19.55
N ARG A 542 28.52 -16.85 19.80
CA ARG A 542 27.22 -17.04 19.13
C ARG A 542 26.91 -15.95 18.10
N ILE A 543 27.82 -14.99 17.89
CA ILE A 543 27.59 -13.86 16.98
C ILE A 543 28.08 -14.21 15.56
N ALA A 544 27.16 -14.19 14.61
CA ALA A 544 27.43 -14.35 13.18
C ALA A 544 27.07 -13.08 12.42
N GLY A 545 27.78 -12.81 11.32
CA GLY A 545 27.51 -11.68 10.44
C GLY A 545 27.27 -12.16 9.02
N THR A 546 26.17 -11.74 8.42
CA THR A 546 25.85 -11.96 7.01
C THR A 546 26.02 -10.66 6.24
N ARG A 547 26.46 -10.78 4.97
CA ARG A 547 26.80 -9.64 4.10
C ARG A 547 25.92 -9.70 2.86
N ARG A 548 25.24 -8.61 2.55
CA ARG A 548 24.35 -8.48 1.39
C ARG A 548 24.59 -7.16 0.67
N LEU A 549 24.27 -7.16 -0.62
CA LEU A 549 24.21 -5.97 -1.46
C LEU A 549 22.77 -5.74 -1.90
N HIS A 550 22.34 -4.49 -1.92
CA HIS A 550 21.16 -4.08 -2.68
C HIS A 550 21.60 -3.73 -4.10
N LEU A 551 21.21 -4.56 -5.07
CA LEU A 551 21.60 -4.43 -6.47
C LEU A 551 20.42 -4.09 -7.34
N ARG A 552 20.61 -3.21 -8.31
CA ARG A 552 19.59 -2.81 -9.30
C ARG A 552 20.24 -2.63 -10.66
N TYR A 553 19.49 -2.79 -11.75
CA TYR A 553 20.02 -2.37 -13.06
C TYR A 553 20.06 -0.84 -13.13
N ALA A 554 21.04 -0.29 -13.85
CA ALA A 554 21.14 1.14 -14.09
C ALA A 554 19.85 1.69 -14.72
N GLY A 555 19.39 2.84 -14.20
CA GLY A 555 18.12 3.45 -14.57
C GLY A 555 16.88 2.84 -13.89
N THR A 556 17.03 1.88 -12.97
CA THR A 556 15.93 1.30 -12.20
C THR A 556 16.06 1.62 -10.69
N ASP A 557 14.96 1.77 -9.94
CA ASP A 557 14.99 1.98 -8.47
C ASP A 557 14.69 0.77 -7.59
N SER A 558 14.31 -0.35 -8.18
CA SER A 558 13.95 -1.53 -7.40
C SER A 558 15.22 -2.33 -7.27
N PHE A 559 15.75 -2.41 -6.06
CA PHE A 559 16.86 -3.28 -5.78
C PHE A 559 16.36 -4.69 -5.47
N LEU A 560 17.23 -5.66 -5.68
CA LEU A 560 17.12 -7.01 -5.14
C LEU A 560 18.26 -7.20 -4.13
N PRO A 561 17.96 -7.68 -2.90
CA PRO A 561 18.99 -8.08 -1.96
C PRO A 561 19.67 -9.35 -2.47
N VAL A 562 21.00 -9.33 -2.57
CA VAL A 562 21.81 -10.46 -3.02
C VAL A 562 22.93 -10.71 -2.02
N ALA A 563 23.18 -11.98 -1.68
CA ALA A 563 24.28 -12.36 -0.81
C ALA A 563 25.62 -11.90 -1.43
N PHE A 564 26.49 -11.31 -0.61
CA PHE A 564 27.80 -10.88 -1.08
C PHE A 564 28.74 -12.08 -1.25
N GLY A 565 29.45 -12.11 -2.39
CA GLY A 565 30.38 -13.17 -2.76
C GLY A 565 31.27 -12.74 -3.93
N PRO A 566 31.93 -13.69 -4.61
CA PRO A 566 32.69 -13.42 -5.83
C PRO A 566 31.83 -12.71 -6.87
N HIS A 567 32.41 -11.74 -7.58
CA HIS A 567 31.68 -10.87 -8.52
C HIS A 567 30.78 -11.64 -9.50
N ALA A 568 31.30 -12.70 -10.14
CA ALA A 568 30.55 -13.50 -11.10
C ALA A 568 29.31 -14.18 -10.50
N GLU A 569 29.43 -14.76 -9.31
CA GLU A 569 28.33 -15.44 -8.62
C GLU A 569 27.23 -14.44 -8.21
N VAL A 570 27.62 -13.25 -7.78
CA VAL A 570 26.69 -12.17 -7.42
C VAL A 570 25.90 -11.71 -8.65
N VAL A 571 26.55 -11.52 -9.80
CA VAL A 571 25.88 -11.16 -11.07
C VAL A 571 24.89 -12.24 -11.52
N GLU A 572 25.27 -13.51 -11.45
CA GLU A 572 24.41 -14.64 -11.83
C GLU A 572 23.19 -14.76 -10.90
N THR A 573 23.41 -14.64 -9.59
CA THR A 573 22.36 -14.68 -8.57
C THR A 573 21.38 -13.53 -8.76
N PHE A 574 21.88 -12.31 -8.95
CA PHE A 574 21.06 -11.13 -9.24
C PHE A 574 20.22 -11.33 -10.51
N THR A 575 20.83 -11.79 -11.60
CA THR A 575 20.16 -12.00 -12.89
C THR A 575 19.05 -13.05 -12.75
N THR A 576 19.30 -14.12 -12.01
CA THR A 576 18.32 -15.19 -11.75
C THR A 576 17.16 -14.68 -10.89
N ALA A 577 17.46 -13.99 -9.79
CA ALA A 577 16.44 -13.38 -8.93
C ALA A 577 15.57 -12.36 -9.70
N HIS A 578 16.19 -11.58 -10.60
CA HIS A 578 15.45 -10.64 -11.45
C HIS A 578 14.48 -11.35 -12.40
N ARG A 579 14.89 -12.44 -13.05
CA ARG A 579 13.98 -13.25 -13.88
C ARG A 579 12.83 -13.86 -13.09
N GLN A 580 13.09 -14.36 -11.89
CA GLN A 580 12.05 -14.94 -11.04
C GLN A 580 11.04 -13.90 -10.57
N ARG A 581 11.52 -12.72 -10.14
CA ARG A 581 10.67 -11.66 -9.58
C ARG A 581 9.90 -10.90 -10.67
N PHE A 582 10.53 -10.63 -11.80
CA PHE A 582 10.02 -9.72 -12.82
C PHE A 582 9.70 -10.42 -14.15
N GLY A 583 10.04 -11.70 -14.32
CA GLY A 583 9.79 -12.47 -15.54
C GLY A 583 10.84 -12.30 -16.65
N PHE A 584 11.83 -11.42 -16.47
CA PHE A 584 12.91 -11.16 -17.44
C PHE A 584 14.19 -10.68 -16.73
N ALA A 585 15.29 -10.53 -17.46
CA ALA A 585 16.50 -9.82 -17.01
C ALA A 585 17.12 -9.07 -18.19
N THR A 586 17.90 -8.02 -17.91
CA THR A 586 18.59 -7.17 -18.91
C THR A 586 20.11 -7.24 -18.70
N PRO A 587 20.75 -8.38 -18.97
CA PRO A 587 22.18 -8.59 -18.71
C PRO A 587 23.10 -7.59 -19.44
N GLU A 588 22.63 -6.98 -20.52
CA GLU A 588 23.33 -5.93 -21.27
C GLU A 588 23.44 -4.59 -20.50
N ARG A 589 22.72 -4.42 -19.39
CA ARG A 589 22.74 -3.20 -18.59
C ARG A 589 23.72 -3.27 -17.42
N PRO A 590 24.42 -2.17 -17.09
CA PRO A 590 25.21 -2.10 -15.88
C PRO A 590 24.36 -2.35 -14.64
N ILE A 591 24.93 -3.06 -13.66
CA ILE A 591 24.36 -3.23 -12.33
C ILE A 591 24.90 -2.11 -11.44
N ILE A 592 24.05 -1.54 -10.59
CA ILE A 592 24.38 -0.53 -9.58
C ILE A 592 24.24 -1.16 -8.21
N VAL A 593 25.23 -0.91 -7.34
CA VAL A 593 25.15 -1.15 -5.91
C VAL A 593 24.49 0.07 -5.27
N GLU A 594 23.25 -0.07 -4.80
CA GLU A 594 22.56 0.97 -4.05
C GLU A 594 23.14 1.07 -2.63
N ALA A 595 23.25 -0.07 -1.94
CA ALA A 595 23.70 -0.11 -0.56
C ALA A 595 24.43 -1.41 -0.19
N CYS A 596 25.29 -1.31 0.82
CA CYS A 596 25.85 -2.44 1.56
C CYS A 596 25.05 -2.69 2.84
N ILE A 597 24.78 -3.96 3.14
CA ILE A 597 23.95 -4.37 4.28
C ILE A 597 24.71 -5.46 5.05
N ALA A 598 24.86 -5.22 6.35
CA ALA A 598 25.34 -6.21 7.30
C ALA A 598 24.23 -6.53 8.28
N GLU A 599 23.87 -7.81 8.35
CA GLU A 599 22.98 -8.33 9.38
C GLU A 599 23.80 -9.19 10.33
N VAL A 600 23.89 -8.74 11.58
CA VAL A 600 24.64 -9.41 12.62
C VAL A 600 23.64 -9.99 13.63
N THR A 601 23.73 -11.29 13.85
CA THR A 601 22.79 -12.04 14.69
C THR A 601 23.53 -12.76 15.80
N ALA A 602 23.00 -12.74 17.02
CA ALA A 602 23.38 -13.66 18.08
C ALA A 602 22.27 -14.69 18.29
N ALA A 603 22.57 -15.95 18.01
CA ALA A 603 21.58 -17.02 18.08
C ALA A 603 20.98 -17.15 19.49
N GLY A 604 19.64 -17.24 19.54
CA GLY A 604 18.88 -17.52 20.74
C GLY A 604 19.20 -18.88 21.36
N GLU A 605 18.68 -19.15 22.55
CA GLU A 605 18.78 -20.47 23.16
C GLU A 605 17.83 -21.45 22.46
N ALA A 606 18.34 -22.63 22.11
CA ALA A 606 17.49 -23.67 21.54
C ALA A 606 16.47 -24.16 22.59
N VAL A 607 15.20 -24.19 22.19
CA VAL A 607 14.10 -24.76 22.96
C VAL A 607 13.77 -26.13 22.36
N ALA A 608 13.75 -27.17 23.19
CA ALA A 608 13.35 -28.51 22.80
C ALA A 608 11.91 -28.76 23.23
N GLU A 609 11.07 -29.24 22.33
CA GLU A 609 9.68 -29.59 22.61
C GLU A 609 9.59 -31.01 23.16
N ALA A 610 8.69 -31.20 24.14
CA ALA A 610 8.47 -32.49 24.76
C ALA A 610 7.76 -33.45 23.79
N GLN A 611 8.16 -34.71 23.80
CA GLN A 611 7.47 -35.74 23.01
C GLN A 611 6.19 -36.18 23.70
N LEU A 612 5.12 -36.26 22.91
CA LEU A 612 3.83 -36.79 23.30
C LEU A 612 3.83 -38.32 23.09
N PRO A 613 3.35 -39.11 24.07
CA PRO A 613 3.27 -40.55 23.89
C PRO A 613 2.22 -40.91 22.83
N ALA A 614 2.41 -42.05 22.16
CA ALA A 614 1.41 -42.62 21.26
C ALA A 614 0.31 -43.33 22.04
N ARG A 615 -0.90 -43.35 21.49
CA ARG A 615 -2.03 -44.10 22.05
C ARG A 615 -1.79 -45.61 21.94
N PRO A 616 -2.19 -46.43 22.95
CA PRO A 616 -2.15 -47.89 22.83
C PRO A 616 -2.95 -48.40 21.63
N ALA A 617 -2.47 -49.47 20.99
CA ALA A 617 -3.11 -50.05 19.82
C ALA A 617 -4.53 -50.55 20.14
N GLY A 618 -5.52 -50.13 19.35
CA GLY A 618 -6.93 -50.53 19.50
C GLY A 618 -7.80 -49.51 20.24
N GLU A 619 -7.22 -48.46 20.80
CA GLU A 619 -7.95 -47.32 21.39
C GLU A 619 -8.01 -46.15 20.39
N GLY A 620 -9.08 -45.35 20.45
CA GLY A 620 -9.24 -44.12 19.68
C GLY A 620 -9.49 -42.92 20.60
N PRO A 621 -9.26 -41.68 20.12
CA PRO A 621 -9.62 -40.50 20.88
C PRO A 621 -11.14 -40.47 21.11
N ALA A 622 -11.55 -40.24 22.36
CA ALA A 622 -12.96 -40.16 22.72
C ALA A 622 -13.46 -38.71 22.60
N PRO A 623 -14.61 -38.46 21.94
CA PRO A 623 -15.20 -37.13 21.92
C PRO A 623 -15.77 -36.78 23.30
N ILE A 624 -15.64 -35.51 23.68
CA ILE A 624 -16.23 -34.95 24.91
C ILE A 624 -17.66 -34.43 24.69
N ASP A 625 -18.07 -34.25 23.43
CA ASP A 625 -19.40 -33.78 23.05
C ASP A 625 -19.73 -34.11 21.58
N GLN A 626 -21.00 -33.94 21.20
CA GLN A 626 -21.49 -33.96 19.81
C GLN A 626 -22.33 -32.71 19.58
N VAL A 627 -21.96 -31.91 18.58
CA VAL A 627 -22.59 -30.60 18.33
C VAL A 627 -23.02 -30.44 16.87
N ALA A 628 -24.01 -29.58 16.65
CA ALA A 628 -24.42 -29.20 15.30
C ALA A 628 -23.45 -28.17 14.71
N LEU A 629 -23.01 -28.41 13.48
CA LEU A 629 -22.16 -27.52 12.69
C LEU A 629 -22.80 -27.33 11.30
N PHE A 630 -22.88 -26.08 10.82
CA PHE A 630 -23.38 -25.75 9.49
C PHE A 630 -22.23 -25.31 8.60
N THR A 631 -21.96 -26.04 7.52
CA THR A 631 -20.89 -25.76 6.56
C THR A 631 -21.20 -26.47 5.24
N GLU A 632 -20.73 -25.94 4.12
CA GLU A 632 -21.08 -26.39 2.77
C GLU A 632 -22.60 -26.36 2.53
N ALA A 633 -23.27 -25.32 3.04
CA ALA A 633 -24.73 -25.15 3.00
C ALA A 633 -25.54 -26.35 3.57
N ALA A 634 -24.92 -27.15 4.44
CA ALA A 634 -25.54 -28.32 5.06
C ALA A 634 -25.27 -28.38 6.57
N ALA A 635 -26.19 -29.02 7.29
CA ALA A 635 -26.01 -29.30 8.72
C ALA A 635 -25.31 -30.64 8.93
N HIS A 636 -24.31 -30.66 9.79
CA HIS A 636 -23.50 -31.80 10.17
C HIS A 636 -23.55 -32.01 11.69
N GLN A 637 -23.42 -33.26 12.14
CA GLN A 637 -23.14 -33.57 13.55
C GLN A 637 -21.64 -33.80 13.69
N ALA A 638 -20.98 -32.94 14.47
CA ALA A 638 -19.54 -32.93 14.61
C ALA A 638 -19.14 -33.35 16.05
N PRO A 639 -18.25 -34.34 16.20
CA PRO A 639 -17.65 -34.64 17.49
C PRO A 639 -16.74 -33.49 17.95
N VAL A 640 -16.78 -33.21 19.25
CA VAL A 640 -15.86 -32.27 19.92
C VAL A 640 -14.80 -33.07 20.66
N PHE A 641 -13.54 -32.77 20.43
CA PHE A 641 -12.40 -33.37 21.13
C PHE A 641 -11.70 -32.34 22.00
N ASP A 642 -11.19 -32.80 23.14
CA ASP A 642 -10.34 -31.97 23.99
C ASP A 642 -8.87 -32.12 23.58
N ARG A 643 -8.18 -31.01 23.35
CA ARG A 643 -6.79 -31.01 22.88
C ARG A 643 -5.85 -31.80 23.80
N GLU A 644 -6.04 -31.66 25.10
CA GLU A 644 -5.19 -32.30 26.13
C GLU A 644 -5.36 -33.83 26.19
N ALA A 645 -6.46 -34.36 25.65
CA ALA A 645 -6.74 -35.80 25.63
C ALA A 645 -6.21 -36.51 24.38
N LEU A 646 -5.72 -35.76 23.39
CA LEU A 646 -5.17 -36.31 22.16
C LEU A 646 -3.71 -36.76 22.36
N LEU A 647 -3.32 -37.80 21.63
CA LEU A 647 -2.01 -38.44 21.71
C LEU A 647 -1.34 -38.51 20.33
N ALA A 648 -0.03 -38.78 20.30
CA ALA A 648 0.71 -38.83 19.05
C ALA A 648 0.14 -39.91 18.11
N GLY A 649 -0.10 -39.54 16.85
CA GLY A 649 -0.68 -40.40 15.83
C GLY A 649 -2.21 -40.39 15.75
N ASP A 650 -2.91 -39.74 16.68
CA ASP A 650 -4.38 -39.61 16.60
C ASP A 650 -4.78 -38.88 15.30
N ARG A 651 -5.82 -39.40 14.62
CA ARG A 651 -6.36 -38.84 13.38
C ARG A 651 -7.85 -38.55 13.51
N LEU A 652 -8.24 -37.33 13.15
CA LEU A 652 -9.61 -36.82 13.30
C LEU A 652 -10.14 -36.37 11.93
N PRO A 653 -10.98 -37.17 11.25
CA PRO A 653 -11.61 -36.74 10.00
C PRO A 653 -12.65 -35.66 10.27
N GLY A 654 -12.71 -34.64 9.40
CA GLY A 654 -13.74 -33.60 9.45
C GLY A 654 -15.09 -34.08 8.90
N PRO A 655 -16.22 -33.46 9.31
CA PRO A 655 -16.31 -32.30 10.20
C PRO A 655 -16.06 -32.65 11.68
N ALA A 656 -15.17 -31.91 12.35
CA ALA A 656 -14.86 -32.09 13.78
C ALA A 656 -14.41 -30.77 14.43
N LEU A 657 -14.58 -30.66 15.75
CA LEU A 657 -14.10 -29.53 16.56
C LEU A 657 -13.06 -29.98 17.57
N ILE A 658 -11.99 -29.20 17.71
CA ILE A 658 -10.96 -29.40 18.74
C ILE A 658 -10.99 -28.20 19.67
N ARG A 659 -11.36 -28.44 20.92
CA ARG A 659 -11.34 -27.45 22.01
C ARG A 659 -9.92 -27.33 22.55
N GLU A 660 -9.41 -26.11 22.62
CA GLU A 660 -8.10 -25.79 23.18
C GLU A 660 -8.26 -24.78 24.32
N ALA A 661 -7.26 -24.67 25.21
CA ALA A 661 -7.31 -23.73 26.33
C ALA A 661 -7.48 -22.26 25.88
N ASN A 662 -6.91 -21.90 24.72
CA ASN A 662 -6.86 -20.53 24.21
C ASN A 662 -7.44 -20.37 22.78
N ALA A 663 -8.03 -21.41 22.20
CA ALA A 663 -8.51 -21.39 20.81
C ALA A 663 -9.58 -22.46 20.53
N THR A 664 -10.15 -22.43 19.33
CA THR A 664 -11.00 -23.50 18.80
C THR A 664 -10.56 -23.77 17.36
N THR A 665 -10.25 -25.04 17.07
CA THR A 665 -9.85 -25.49 15.74
C THR A 665 -10.99 -26.26 15.08
N VAL A 666 -11.37 -25.84 13.88
CA VAL A 666 -12.41 -26.47 13.06
C VAL A 666 -11.72 -27.31 11.99
N VAL A 667 -12.04 -28.61 11.94
CA VAL A 667 -11.63 -29.50 10.84
C VAL A 667 -12.82 -29.61 9.89
N GLU A 668 -12.77 -28.93 8.75
CA GLU A 668 -13.86 -28.92 7.76
C GLU A 668 -14.06 -30.28 7.07
N PRO A 669 -15.24 -30.56 6.47
CA PRO A 669 -15.44 -31.73 5.64
C PRO A 669 -14.34 -31.92 4.59
N GLY A 670 -13.89 -33.17 4.42
CA GLY A 670 -12.81 -33.51 3.50
C GLY A 670 -11.40 -33.12 3.98
N TRP A 671 -11.25 -32.58 5.19
CA TRP A 671 -9.98 -32.43 5.88
C TRP A 671 -9.80 -33.52 6.95
N THR A 672 -8.57 -33.75 7.37
CA THR A 672 -8.24 -34.65 8.49
C THR A 672 -7.11 -34.05 9.30
N ALA A 673 -7.31 -33.90 10.61
CA ALA A 673 -6.26 -33.50 11.53
C ALA A 673 -5.45 -34.72 12.00
N GLU A 674 -4.14 -34.57 12.09
CA GLU A 674 -3.20 -35.55 12.66
C GLU A 674 -2.38 -34.91 13.76
N VAL A 675 -2.24 -35.59 14.90
CA VAL A 675 -1.38 -35.17 16.01
C VAL A 675 0.03 -35.73 15.85
N THR A 676 1.04 -34.87 15.82
CA THR A 676 2.44 -35.29 15.68
C THR A 676 3.06 -35.73 17.02
N PRO A 677 4.23 -36.40 17.02
CA PRO A 677 4.96 -36.71 18.25
C PRO A 677 5.38 -35.49 19.08
N LEU A 678 5.41 -34.29 18.51
CA LEU A 678 5.70 -33.03 19.20
C LEU A 678 4.42 -32.29 19.63
N ASN A 679 3.29 -32.99 19.63
CA ASN A 679 1.98 -32.43 19.91
C ASN A 679 1.62 -31.26 18.97
N HIS A 680 1.96 -31.33 17.68
CA HIS A 680 1.44 -30.39 16.67
C HIS A 680 0.17 -30.94 16.03
N LEU A 681 -0.65 -30.08 15.43
CA LEU A 681 -1.74 -30.48 14.54
C LEU A 681 -1.32 -30.22 13.09
N ILE A 682 -1.37 -31.27 12.27
CA ILE A 682 -1.27 -31.17 10.82
C ILE A 682 -2.62 -31.53 10.22
N LEU A 683 -3.28 -30.56 9.61
CA LEU A 683 -4.53 -30.77 8.89
C LEU A 683 -4.19 -30.98 7.41
N ARG A 684 -4.64 -32.10 6.85
CA ARG A 684 -4.45 -32.42 5.42
C ARG A 684 -5.77 -32.50 4.70
N ARG A 685 -5.81 -31.98 3.48
CA ARG A 685 -6.92 -32.19 2.55
C ARG A 685 -6.86 -33.62 2.05
N THR A 686 -7.89 -34.43 2.35
CA THR A 686 -7.92 -35.87 2.02
C THR A 686 -8.92 -36.22 0.91
N GLN A 687 -9.79 -35.28 0.53
CA GLN A 687 -10.72 -35.45 -0.60
C GLN A 687 -10.46 -34.34 -1.63
N PRO A 688 -10.83 -34.52 -2.92
CA PRO A 688 -10.77 -33.43 -3.88
C PRO A 688 -11.79 -32.33 -3.54
N ARG A 689 -11.49 -31.08 -3.90
CA ARG A 689 -12.44 -29.96 -3.80
C ARG A 689 -13.54 -30.13 -4.85
N ALA A 690 -14.79 -29.96 -4.44
CA ALA A 690 -15.88 -29.78 -5.38
C ALA A 690 -15.73 -28.41 -6.07
N ALA A 691 -15.87 -28.36 -7.40
CA ALA A 691 -15.90 -27.08 -8.11
C ALA A 691 -17.12 -26.28 -7.64
N ALA A 692 -16.93 -25.00 -7.32
CA ALA A 692 -18.01 -24.12 -6.92
C ALA A 692 -18.99 -23.97 -8.11
N ARG A 693 -20.17 -24.59 -8.01
CA ARG A 693 -21.24 -24.41 -9.00
C ARG A 693 -22.16 -23.29 -8.55
N VAL A 694 -22.28 -22.25 -9.36
CA VAL A 694 -23.34 -21.25 -9.19
C VAL A 694 -24.64 -21.86 -9.72
N ALA A 695 -25.68 -21.90 -8.90
CA ALA A 695 -26.96 -22.55 -9.24
C ALA A 695 -27.78 -21.76 -10.28
N ASP A 696 -27.65 -20.43 -10.32
CA ASP A 696 -28.31 -19.54 -11.27
C ASP A 696 -27.37 -18.38 -11.66
N THR A 697 -27.07 -18.23 -12.95
CA THR A 697 -26.23 -17.14 -13.48
C THR A 697 -27.05 -15.92 -13.94
N GLY A 698 -28.39 -16.04 -14.00
CA GLY A 698 -29.30 -15.00 -14.46
C GLY A 698 -29.59 -13.92 -13.42
N ARG A 699 -29.50 -14.25 -12.12
CA ARG A 699 -29.61 -13.30 -11.01
C ARG A 699 -28.28 -13.19 -10.26
N PRO A 700 -27.83 -11.98 -9.89
CA PRO A 700 -26.61 -11.83 -9.12
C PRO A 700 -26.81 -12.38 -7.71
N ASP A 701 -25.96 -13.33 -7.31
CA ASP A 701 -25.83 -13.72 -5.90
C ASP A 701 -25.01 -12.63 -5.16
N PRO A 702 -25.52 -12.05 -4.07
CA PRO A 702 -24.85 -10.98 -3.32
C PRO A 702 -23.42 -11.30 -2.86
N VAL A 703 -23.15 -12.55 -2.50
CA VAL A 703 -21.82 -13.02 -2.07
C VAL A 703 -20.93 -13.15 -3.29
N MET A 704 -21.40 -13.81 -4.34
CA MET A 704 -20.62 -14.00 -5.56
C MET A 704 -20.29 -12.68 -6.26
N LEU A 705 -21.19 -11.70 -6.19
CA LEU A 705 -20.97 -10.36 -6.75
C LEU A 705 -19.75 -9.70 -6.10
N GLU A 706 -19.66 -9.74 -4.77
CA GLU A 706 -18.52 -9.20 -4.03
C GLU A 706 -17.25 -10.04 -4.25
N LEU A 707 -17.36 -11.37 -4.36
CA LEU A 707 -16.22 -12.23 -4.69
C LEU A 707 -15.61 -11.92 -6.06
N PHE A 708 -16.44 -11.80 -7.09
CA PHE A 708 -15.99 -11.49 -8.45
C PHE A 708 -15.48 -10.06 -8.58
N ASN A 709 -16.09 -9.11 -7.86
CA ASN A 709 -15.59 -7.75 -7.75
C ASN A 709 -14.12 -7.75 -7.26
N ASN A 710 -13.87 -8.37 -6.11
CA ASN A 710 -12.52 -8.49 -5.54
C ASN A 710 -11.56 -9.29 -6.44
N LEU A 711 -12.06 -10.32 -7.12
CA LEU A 711 -11.27 -11.12 -8.06
C LEU A 711 -10.77 -10.27 -9.25
N PHE A 712 -11.66 -9.56 -9.95
CA PHE A 712 -11.28 -8.78 -11.13
C PHE A 712 -10.37 -7.60 -10.76
N MET A 713 -10.63 -6.93 -9.63
CA MET A 713 -9.74 -5.90 -9.10
C MET A 713 -8.34 -6.46 -8.79
N SER A 714 -8.27 -7.61 -8.11
CA SER A 714 -7.00 -8.27 -7.79
C SER A 714 -6.19 -8.63 -9.04
N ILE A 715 -6.85 -9.09 -10.11
CA ILE A 715 -6.17 -9.39 -11.38
C ILE A 715 -5.58 -8.11 -11.98
N ALA A 716 -6.34 -7.01 -12.02
CA ALA A 716 -5.86 -5.74 -12.55
C ALA A 716 -4.68 -5.17 -11.73
N GLU A 717 -4.75 -5.25 -10.40
CA GLU A 717 -3.67 -4.84 -9.49
C GLU A 717 -2.41 -5.69 -9.66
N GLN A 718 -2.55 -7.01 -9.82
CA GLN A 718 -1.40 -7.89 -10.09
C GLN A 718 -0.72 -7.52 -11.41
N THR A 719 -1.50 -7.24 -12.46
CA THR A 719 -0.97 -6.75 -13.73
C THR A 719 -0.26 -5.40 -13.56
N GLY A 720 -0.82 -4.48 -12.79
CA GLY A 720 -0.19 -3.19 -12.48
C GLY A 720 1.11 -3.31 -11.68
N ALA A 721 1.15 -4.21 -10.69
CA ALA A 721 2.34 -4.49 -9.92
C ALA A 721 3.47 -5.07 -10.78
N VAL A 722 3.15 -5.96 -11.73
CA VAL A 722 4.13 -6.44 -12.71
C VAL A 722 4.64 -5.29 -13.56
N LEU A 723 3.76 -4.44 -14.11
CA LEU A 723 4.17 -3.29 -14.93
C LEU A 723 5.11 -2.34 -14.18
N GLN A 724 4.70 -1.88 -12.99
CA GLN A 724 5.50 -0.98 -12.15
C GLN A 724 6.91 -1.52 -11.88
N ASN A 725 7.01 -2.81 -11.60
CA ASN A 725 8.23 -3.47 -11.20
C ASN A 725 9.18 -3.77 -12.38
N THR A 726 8.63 -3.93 -13.58
CA THR A 726 9.34 -4.35 -14.79
C THR A 726 9.72 -3.17 -15.70
N SER A 727 8.99 -2.05 -15.59
CA SER A 727 9.26 -0.83 -16.35
C SER A 727 10.56 -0.14 -15.95
N LEU A 728 11.11 0.60 -16.91
CA LEU A 728 12.34 1.35 -16.75
C LEU A 728 12.11 2.85 -16.61
N SER A 729 11.05 3.37 -17.23
CA SER A 729 10.78 4.81 -17.12
C SER A 729 10.37 5.18 -15.70
N VAL A 730 10.97 6.27 -15.20
CA VAL A 730 10.61 6.92 -13.94
C VAL A 730 9.11 7.20 -13.88
N ASN A 731 8.50 7.56 -15.02
CA ASN A 731 7.08 7.86 -15.13
C ASN A 731 6.20 6.66 -14.75
N ILE A 732 6.44 5.48 -15.33
CA ILE A 732 5.65 4.29 -15.00
C ILE A 732 6.01 3.79 -13.60
N LYS A 733 7.30 3.68 -13.31
CA LYS A 733 7.81 2.99 -12.12
C LYS A 733 7.60 3.75 -10.81
N GLU A 734 8.03 5.01 -10.77
CA GLU A 734 8.06 5.81 -9.55
C GLU A 734 6.82 6.68 -9.45
N ARG A 735 6.42 7.28 -10.57
CA ARG A 735 5.29 8.21 -10.59
C ARG A 735 3.94 7.54 -10.72
N LEU A 736 3.94 6.25 -11.07
CA LEU A 736 2.75 5.44 -11.29
C LEU A 736 1.88 5.97 -12.42
N ASP A 737 2.52 6.51 -13.46
CA ASP A 737 1.85 7.03 -14.65
C ASP A 737 1.52 5.91 -15.64
N PHE A 738 0.66 5.00 -15.19
CA PHE A 738 0.17 3.87 -15.97
C PHE A 738 -1.21 3.42 -15.49
N SER A 739 -1.89 2.56 -16.26
CA SER A 739 -3.11 1.88 -15.81
C SER A 739 -3.23 0.51 -16.47
N CYS A 740 -3.79 -0.43 -15.73
CA CYS A 740 -4.00 -1.81 -16.16
C CYS A 740 -5.47 -2.16 -15.99
N ALA A 741 -6.08 -2.80 -16.99
CA ALA A 741 -7.52 -3.00 -17.04
C ALA A 741 -7.91 -4.31 -17.73
N ILE A 742 -9.08 -4.82 -17.31
CA ILE A 742 -9.76 -6.01 -17.84
C ILE A 742 -10.99 -5.54 -18.60
N PHE A 743 -11.20 -6.12 -19.78
CA PHE A 743 -12.33 -5.82 -20.63
C PHE A 743 -13.09 -7.09 -21.01
N ASP A 744 -14.40 -6.96 -21.19
CA ASP A 744 -15.21 -8.03 -21.76
C ASP A 744 -14.93 -8.22 -23.27
N ALA A 745 -15.59 -9.21 -23.89
CA ALA A 745 -15.42 -9.51 -25.32
C ALA A 745 -15.81 -8.34 -26.25
N ALA A 746 -16.64 -7.39 -25.78
CA ALA A 746 -17.07 -6.22 -26.54
C ALA A 746 -16.16 -5.00 -26.32
N GLY A 747 -15.14 -5.12 -25.47
CA GLY A 747 -14.25 -4.02 -25.10
C GLY A 747 -14.86 -3.06 -24.06
N GLY A 748 -15.86 -3.50 -23.30
CA GLY A 748 -16.38 -2.80 -22.13
C GLY A 748 -15.42 -2.94 -20.95
N LEU A 749 -15.07 -1.83 -20.31
CA LEU A 749 -14.20 -1.84 -19.13
C LEU A 749 -14.92 -2.53 -17.96
N VAL A 750 -14.34 -3.60 -17.39
CA VAL A 750 -14.89 -4.37 -16.26
C VAL A 750 -14.24 -3.98 -14.94
N ALA A 751 -12.91 -3.92 -14.89
CA ALA A 751 -12.12 -3.59 -13.71
C ALA A 751 -10.78 -2.98 -14.11
N ASN A 752 -10.17 -2.20 -13.22
CA ASN A 752 -8.85 -1.60 -13.43
C ASN A 752 -8.09 -1.41 -12.12
N ALA A 753 -6.76 -1.32 -12.22
CA ALA A 753 -5.89 -0.80 -11.15
C ALA A 753 -5.80 0.73 -11.30
N PRO A 754 -6.43 1.50 -10.40
CA PRO A 754 -6.58 2.93 -10.60
C PRO A 754 -5.33 3.67 -10.10
N HIS A 755 -4.52 4.18 -11.02
CA HIS A 755 -3.42 5.11 -10.69
C HIS A 755 -3.62 6.49 -11.32
N VAL A 756 -4.08 6.55 -12.58
CA VAL A 756 -4.32 7.81 -13.30
C VAL A 756 -5.73 7.82 -13.89
N PRO A 757 -6.67 8.62 -13.35
CA PRO A 757 -8.08 8.58 -13.77
C PRO A 757 -8.34 8.82 -15.26
N VAL A 758 -7.50 9.64 -15.93
CA VAL A 758 -7.68 9.96 -17.35
C VAL A 758 -7.52 8.75 -18.29
N HIS A 759 -6.70 7.76 -17.91
CA HIS A 759 -6.52 6.54 -18.72
C HIS A 759 -7.80 5.71 -18.79
N LEU A 760 -8.55 5.67 -17.68
CA LEU A 760 -9.53 4.62 -17.42
C LEU A 760 -10.73 4.70 -18.37
N GLY A 761 -11.27 5.91 -18.62
CA GLY A 761 -12.38 6.08 -19.55
C GLY A 761 -12.00 6.04 -21.03
N ALA A 762 -10.70 6.17 -21.36
CA ALA A 762 -10.21 6.19 -22.74
C ALA A 762 -9.78 4.80 -23.24
N MET A 763 -9.25 3.94 -22.38
CA MET A 763 -8.73 2.61 -22.78
C MET A 763 -9.80 1.69 -23.41
N GLY A 764 -11.07 1.78 -22.98
CA GLY A 764 -12.15 1.02 -23.62
C GLY A 764 -12.31 1.34 -25.11
N GLU A 765 -12.07 2.59 -25.51
CA GLU A 765 -12.12 2.99 -26.91
C GLU A 765 -10.93 2.47 -27.72
N SER A 766 -9.75 2.36 -27.09
CA SER A 766 -8.59 1.68 -27.68
C SER A 766 -8.92 0.22 -28.02
N VAL A 767 -9.52 -0.51 -27.06
CA VAL A 767 -9.89 -1.93 -27.24
C VAL A 767 -10.96 -2.07 -28.33
N ARG A 768 -12.02 -1.27 -28.29
CA ARG A 768 -13.06 -1.26 -29.34
C ARG A 768 -12.51 -0.93 -30.72
N THR A 769 -11.51 -0.05 -30.81
CA THR A 769 -10.82 0.25 -32.06
C THR A 769 -10.03 -0.96 -32.58
N VAL A 770 -9.29 -1.67 -31.71
CA VAL A 770 -8.61 -2.92 -32.09
C VAL A 770 -9.62 -3.99 -32.52
N ILE A 771 -10.75 -4.14 -31.83
CA ILE A 771 -11.83 -5.06 -32.24
C ILE A 771 -12.33 -4.70 -33.64
N ARG A 772 -12.65 -3.42 -33.89
CA ARG A 772 -13.13 -2.93 -35.18
C ARG A 772 -12.14 -3.15 -36.32
N LEU A 773 -10.85 -2.93 -36.08
CA LEU A 773 -9.82 -2.99 -37.13
C LEU A 773 -9.16 -4.37 -37.30
N ARG A 774 -9.10 -5.18 -36.24
CA ARG A 774 -8.37 -6.47 -36.23
C ARG A 774 -9.18 -7.66 -35.74
N GLY A 775 -10.39 -7.50 -35.21
CA GLY A 775 -11.14 -8.57 -34.54
C GLY A 775 -11.18 -9.89 -35.30
N ALA A 776 -11.42 -9.86 -36.62
CA ALA A 776 -11.44 -11.05 -37.47
C ALA A 776 -10.05 -11.65 -37.78
N THR A 777 -8.98 -10.86 -37.63
CA THR A 777 -7.60 -11.23 -37.96
C THR A 777 -6.74 -11.60 -36.76
N LEU A 778 -7.17 -11.26 -35.54
CA LEU A 778 -6.45 -11.62 -34.31
C LEU A 778 -6.36 -13.15 -34.16
N ARG A 779 -5.21 -13.61 -33.67
CA ARG A 779 -4.91 -15.01 -33.38
C ARG A 779 -4.38 -15.17 -31.95
N PRO A 780 -4.45 -16.38 -31.36
CA PRO A 780 -3.83 -16.65 -30.07
C PRO A 780 -2.35 -16.25 -30.05
N GLY A 781 -1.94 -15.51 -29.02
CA GLY A 781 -0.57 -15.01 -28.87
C GLY A 781 -0.28 -13.67 -29.56
N ASP A 782 -1.26 -13.07 -30.23
CA ASP A 782 -1.12 -11.71 -30.77
C ASP A 782 -1.19 -10.65 -29.66
N VAL A 783 -0.45 -9.55 -29.83
CA VAL A 783 -0.52 -8.35 -28.97
C VAL A 783 -0.45 -7.11 -29.85
N VAL A 784 -1.27 -6.10 -29.54
CA VAL A 784 -1.41 -4.89 -30.35
C VAL A 784 -1.00 -3.66 -29.53
N ALA A 785 -0.27 -2.73 -30.14
CA ALA A 785 0.07 -1.44 -29.55
C ALA A 785 -0.57 -0.27 -30.30
N LEU A 786 -1.05 0.74 -29.57
CA LEU A 786 -1.54 2.00 -30.12
C LEU A 786 -1.39 3.16 -29.13
N ASN A 787 -1.18 4.37 -29.64
CA ASN A 787 -1.23 5.64 -28.91
C ASN A 787 -2.02 6.72 -29.65
N ASN A 788 -2.52 6.45 -30.86
CA ASN A 788 -3.20 7.46 -31.67
C ASN A 788 -4.44 8.00 -30.94
N PRO A 789 -4.49 9.29 -30.60
CA PRO A 789 -5.57 9.86 -29.80
C PRO A 789 -6.94 9.84 -30.49
N TYR A 790 -6.95 9.80 -31.83
CA TYR A 790 -8.18 9.67 -32.62
C TYR A 790 -8.71 8.23 -32.69
N ASN A 791 -7.95 7.26 -32.16
CA ASN A 791 -8.30 5.83 -32.10
C ASN A 791 -8.28 5.30 -30.65
N GLY A 792 -8.67 6.15 -29.70
CA GLY A 792 -8.82 5.83 -28.28
C GLY A 792 -7.58 6.10 -27.42
N GLY A 793 -6.48 6.59 -27.99
CA GLY A 793 -5.36 7.16 -27.21
C GLY A 793 -5.78 8.44 -26.47
N THR A 794 -5.01 8.82 -25.45
CA THR A 794 -5.16 10.10 -24.72
C THR A 794 -4.28 11.18 -25.32
N HIS A 795 -2.99 10.87 -25.50
CA HIS A 795 -1.96 11.62 -26.22
C HIS A 795 -0.84 10.64 -26.62
N LEU A 796 0.14 11.07 -27.42
CA LEU A 796 1.16 10.15 -27.96
C LEU A 796 2.07 9.49 -26.91
N PRO A 797 2.48 10.15 -25.82
CA PRO A 797 3.27 9.49 -24.78
C PRO A 797 2.58 8.27 -24.13
N ASP A 798 1.25 8.22 -24.11
CA ASP A 798 0.50 7.13 -23.51
C ASP A 798 0.29 5.98 -24.51
N VAL A 799 1.17 4.98 -24.46
CA VAL A 799 1.05 3.80 -25.34
C VAL A 799 0.20 2.73 -24.65
N THR A 800 -0.86 2.30 -25.32
CA THR A 800 -1.75 1.22 -24.89
C THR A 800 -1.36 -0.09 -25.57
N VAL A 801 -1.04 -1.11 -24.78
CA VAL A 801 -0.76 -2.48 -25.21
C VAL A 801 -1.96 -3.35 -24.86
N ILE A 802 -2.53 -4.03 -25.87
CA ILE A 802 -3.80 -4.78 -25.79
C ILE A 802 -3.54 -6.23 -26.15
N THR A 803 -4.00 -7.14 -25.29
CA THR A 803 -3.83 -8.59 -25.44
C THR A 803 -5.19 -9.30 -25.42
N PRO A 804 -5.64 -9.93 -26.52
CA PRO A 804 -6.84 -10.75 -26.54
C PRO A 804 -6.65 -12.05 -25.75
N VAL A 805 -7.68 -12.45 -25.00
CA VAL A 805 -7.75 -13.72 -24.27
C VAL A 805 -8.63 -14.68 -25.04
N PHE A 806 -8.03 -15.70 -25.65
CA PHE A 806 -8.77 -16.74 -26.36
C PHE A 806 -9.21 -17.87 -25.44
N ASP A 807 -10.25 -18.59 -25.87
CA ASP A 807 -10.62 -19.90 -25.33
C ASP A 807 -9.52 -20.96 -25.55
N ALA A 808 -9.70 -22.12 -24.94
CA ALA A 808 -8.70 -23.19 -25.01
C ALA A 808 -8.48 -23.72 -26.44
N ALA A 809 -9.50 -23.63 -27.30
CA ALA A 809 -9.42 -24.03 -28.71
C ALA A 809 -8.79 -22.96 -29.61
N GLY A 810 -8.63 -21.71 -29.12
CA GLY A 810 -8.14 -20.59 -29.91
C GLY A 810 -9.15 -20.07 -30.94
N ALA A 811 -10.43 -20.40 -30.78
CA ALA A 811 -11.51 -20.11 -31.72
C ALA A 811 -12.27 -18.83 -31.39
N GLU A 812 -12.45 -18.52 -30.10
CA GLU A 812 -13.24 -17.38 -29.64
C GLU A 812 -12.41 -16.46 -28.73
N ILE A 813 -12.51 -15.16 -28.94
CA ILE A 813 -11.98 -14.17 -27.99
C ILE A 813 -12.97 -14.04 -26.84
N LEU A 814 -12.52 -14.39 -25.64
CA LEU A 814 -13.32 -14.34 -24.42
C LEU A 814 -13.31 -12.96 -23.78
N PHE A 815 -12.13 -12.35 -23.67
CA PHE A 815 -11.86 -11.11 -22.94
C PHE A 815 -10.67 -10.35 -23.57
N PHE A 816 -10.37 -9.15 -23.08
CA PHE A 816 -9.12 -8.45 -23.37
C PHE A 816 -8.44 -7.96 -22.10
N LEU A 817 -7.11 -7.90 -22.13
CA LEU A 817 -6.29 -7.14 -21.19
C LEU A 817 -5.74 -5.90 -21.88
N GLY A 818 -5.66 -4.80 -21.14
CA GLY A 818 -5.01 -3.58 -21.59
C GLY A 818 -4.08 -3.02 -20.52
N SER A 819 -2.90 -2.57 -20.93
CA SER A 819 -2.03 -1.73 -20.12
C SER A 819 -1.68 -0.47 -20.89
N ARG A 820 -1.78 0.69 -20.25
CA ARG A 820 -1.39 1.98 -20.79
C ARG A 820 -0.28 2.55 -19.92
N GLY A 821 0.86 2.90 -20.52
CA GLY A 821 2.00 3.48 -19.81
C GLY A 821 2.47 4.78 -20.47
N HIS A 822 2.83 5.76 -19.66
CA HIS A 822 3.35 7.03 -20.15
C HIS A 822 4.86 6.94 -20.42
N HIS A 823 5.25 6.98 -21.69
CA HIS A 823 6.64 7.00 -22.10
C HIS A 823 7.22 8.40 -21.97
N ALA A 824 8.39 8.53 -21.33
CA ALA A 824 9.03 9.83 -21.10
C ALA A 824 9.37 10.59 -22.40
N ASP A 825 9.69 9.87 -23.47
CA ASP A 825 9.89 10.44 -24.81
C ASP A 825 9.44 9.41 -25.86
N ILE A 826 8.56 9.82 -26.76
CA ILE A 826 8.10 9.11 -27.97
C ILE A 826 8.45 9.92 -29.23
N GLY A 827 9.41 10.84 -29.14
CA GLY A 827 9.80 11.79 -30.18
C GLY A 827 9.13 13.16 -30.05
N GLY A 828 9.01 13.87 -31.17
CA GLY A 828 8.39 15.19 -31.25
C GLY A 828 9.39 16.36 -31.31
N LEU A 829 8.91 17.59 -31.40
CA LEU A 829 9.74 18.79 -31.57
C LEU A 829 10.73 19.05 -30.42
N THR A 830 10.34 18.75 -29.19
CA THR A 830 11.15 18.98 -27.99
C THR A 830 11.34 17.69 -27.20
N PRO A 831 12.41 17.58 -26.40
CA PRO A 831 12.57 16.48 -25.44
C PRO A 831 11.38 16.39 -24.48
N GLY A 832 11.02 15.17 -24.08
CA GLY A 832 9.95 14.93 -23.10
C GLY A 832 8.53 14.83 -23.70
N SER A 833 8.42 14.78 -25.03
CA SER A 833 7.18 14.58 -25.82
C SER A 833 5.97 15.42 -25.42
N THR A 834 6.22 16.61 -24.88
CA THR A 834 5.24 17.63 -24.50
C THR A 834 5.57 18.97 -25.16
N PRO A 835 5.70 19.02 -26.51
CA PRO A 835 6.12 20.23 -27.19
C PRO A 835 5.12 21.37 -26.99
N PRO A 836 5.54 22.50 -26.40
CA PRO A 836 4.61 23.56 -25.99
C PRO A 836 3.96 24.27 -27.19
N THR A 837 4.56 24.17 -28.37
CA THR A 837 4.18 24.90 -29.58
C THR A 837 3.66 24.00 -30.71
N SER A 838 3.41 22.71 -30.45
CA SER A 838 2.85 21.80 -31.47
C SER A 838 1.46 22.26 -31.93
N ARG A 839 1.22 22.07 -33.22
CA ARG A 839 -0.04 22.39 -33.92
C ARG A 839 -0.65 21.16 -34.56
N THR A 840 0.19 20.23 -35.00
CA THR A 840 -0.21 18.97 -35.62
C THR A 840 0.22 17.79 -34.76
N LEU A 841 -0.49 16.66 -34.87
CA LEU A 841 -0.19 15.46 -34.08
C LEU A 841 1.24 14.93 -34.35
N GLU A 842 1.71 14.95 -35.60
CA GLU A 842 3.08 14.52 -35.95
C GLU A 842 4.18 15.30 -35.21
N GLU A 843 3.95 16.58 -34.90
CA GLU A 843 4.91 17.40 -34.15
C GLU A 843 5.06 16.94 -32.69
N GLU A 844 4.12 16.15 -32.18
CA GLU A 844 4.11 15.61 -30.82
C GLU A 844 4.94 14.32 -30.68
N GLY A 845 5.18 13.60 -31.79
CA GLY A 845 6.01 12.39 -31.80
C GLY A 845 5.51 11.28 -32.71
N VAL A 846 5.92 10.04 -32.40
CA VAL A 846 5.58 8.85 -33.18
C VAL A 846 4.12 8.47 -32.95
N VAL A 847 3.33 8.44 -34.03
CA VAL A 847 1.95 7.96 -34.02
C VAL A 847 1.93 6.46 -34.29
N ILE A 848 1.47 5.70 -33.29
CA ILE A 848 1.26 4.25 -33.32
C ILE A 848 -0.25 4.02 -33.39
N ASP A 849 -0.73 3.58 -34.56
CA ASP A 849 -2.17 3.51 -34.79
C ASP A 849 -2.80 2.18 -34.34
N ASN A 850 -2.24 1.07 -34.81
CA ASN A 850 -2.75 -0.27 -34.57
C ASN A 850 -1.64 -1.29 -34.91
N PHE A 851 -0.49 -1.18 -34.27
CA PHE A 851 0.69 -1.96 -34.61
C PHE A 851 0.60 -3.37 -34.01
N LEU A 852 0.74 -4.41 -34.85
CA LEU A 852 0.86 -5.79 -34.36
C LEU A 852 2.25 -5.98 -33.76
N LEU A 853 2.31 -5.93 -32.44
CA LEU A 853 3.51 -5.87 -31.63
C LEU A 853 4.09 -7.26 -31.35
N VAL A 854 3.21 -8.21 -31.05
CA VAL A 854 3.53 -9.64 -30.98
C VAL A 854 2.63 -10.33 -31.99
N GLU A 855 3.21 -11.18 -32.81
CA GLU A 855 2.51 -11.98 -33.82
C GLU A 855 2.67 -13.45 -33.43
N GLN A 856 1.58 -14.09 -32.97
CA GLN A 856 1.54 -15.49 -32.54
C GLN A 856 2.70 -15.86 -31.59
N GLY A 857 2.95 -15.02 -30.58
CA GLY A 857 4.02 -15.22 -29.60
C GLY A 857 5.40 -14.70 -30.01
N ARG A 858 5.61 -14.27 -31.26
CA ARG A 858 6.87 -13.66 -31.72
C ARG A 858 6.84 -12.14 -31.54
N PHE A 859 7.69 -11.61 -30.67
CA PHE A 859 7.85 -10.16 -30.50
C PHE A 859 8.52 -9.53 -31.74
N ARG A 860 7.86 -8.54 -32.35
CA ARG A 860 8.31 -7.85 -33.58
C ARG A 860 9.20 -6.66 -33.25
N GLU A 861 10.28 -6.93 -32.52
CA GLU A 861 11.18 -5.93 -31.96
C GLU A 861 11.82 -5.03 -33.03
N ALA A 862 12.36 -5.64 -34.10
CA ALA A 862 13.03 -4.90 -35.17
C ALA A 862 12.05 -3.99 -35.90
N GLU A 863 10.84 -4.46 -36.16
CA GLU A 863 9.79 -3.70 -36.83
C GLU A 863 9.26 -2.55 -35.95
N PHE A 864 9.11 -2.76 -34.65
CA PHE A 864 8.71 -1.70 -33.73
C PHE A 864 9.81 -0.64 -33.56
N ARG A 865 11.09 -1.07 -33.47
CA ARG A 865 12.23 -0.15 -33.47
C ARG A 865 12.28 0.70 -34.74
N ALA A 866 12.03 0.07 -35.90
CA ALA A 866 11.97 0.78 -37.17
C ALA A 866 10.85 1.83 -37.17
N LEU A 867 9.67 1.50 -36.64
CA LEU A 867 8.55 2.45 -36.49
C LEU A 867 8.94 3.68 -35.68
N LEU A 868 9.62 3.50 -34.54
CA LEU A 868 10.08 4.59 -33.68
C LEU A 868 11.15 5.47 -34.36
N ALA A 869 11.99 4.87 -35.20
CA ALA A 869 13.10 5.55 -35.87
C ALA A 869 12.70 6.23 -37.19
N SER A 870 11.67 5.74 -37.88
CA SER A 870 11.27 6.23 -39.21
C SER A 870 10.29 7.40 -39.17
N ALA A 871 9.77 7.78 -37.99
CA ALA A 871 8.89 8.92 -37.88
C ALA A 871 9.63 10.23 -38.20
N LYS A 872 8.89 11.25 -38.65
CA LYS A 872 9.44 12.58 -38.98
C LYS A 872 10.18 13.21 -37.79
N TYR A 873 9.65 13.01 -36.58
CA TYR A 873 10.28 13.38 -35.32
C TYR A 873 10.46 12.12 -34.46
N PRO A 874 11.55 11.37 -34.67
CA PRO A 874 11.73 10.03 -34.10
C PRO A 874 11.93 10.07 -32.58
N ALA A 875 11.67 8.94 -31.94
CA ALA A 875 11.94 8.77 -30.51
C ALA A 875 13.44 8.92 -30.20
N ARG A 876 13.78 9.68 -29.16
CA ARG A 876 15.18 9.97 -28.79
C ARG A 876 15.85 8.81 -28.05
N SER A 877 15.05 7.95 -27.41
CA SER A 877 15.53 6.82 -26.61
C SER A 877 14.74 5.53 -26.88
N PRO A 878 14.77 5.00 -28.13
CA PRO A 878 13.97 3.85 -28.53
C PRO A 878 14.21 2.58 -27.70
N ASP A 879 15.40 2.42 -27.10
CA ASP A 879 15.70 1.31 -26.18
C ASP A 879 14.89 1.37 -24.89
N VAL A 880 14.63 2.57 -24.36
CA VAL A 880 13.77 2.77 -23.19
C VAL A 880 12.32 2.48 -23.58
N ASN A 881 11.86 2.98 -24.73
CA ASN A 881 10.52 2.68 -25.24
C ASN A 881 10.29 1.17 -25.38
N LEU A 882 11.24 0.44 -26.00
CA LEU A 882 11.15 -1.00 -26.20
C LEU A 882 11.06 -1.78 -24.90
N ALA A 883 11.81 -1.38 -23.88
CA ALA A 883 11.81 -2.09 -22.62
C ALA A 883 10.55 -1.82 -21.79
N ASP A 884 10.00 -0.60 -21.82
CA ASP A 884 8.66 -0.33 -21.24
C ASP A 884 7.55 -1.09 -21.97
N ILE A 885 7.67 -1.27 -23.29
CA ILE A 885 6.75 -2.10 -24.06
C ILE A 885 6.85 -3.58 -23.67
N LYS A 886 8.06 -4.11 -23.46
CA LYS A 886 8.27 -5.47 -22.95
C LYS A 886 7.63 -5.65 -21.57
N ALA A 887 7.76 -4.65 -20.69
CA ALA A 887 7.11 -4.61 -19.39
C ALA A 887 5.57 -4.66 -19.50
N GLN A 888 4.98 -3.87 -20.40
CA GLN A 888 3.53 -3.91 -20.68
C GLN A 888 3.04 -5.27 -21.22
N ILE A 889 3.80 -5.92 -22.11
CA ILE A 889 3.48 -7.28 -22.58
C ILE A 889 3.49 -8.27 -21.41
N ALA A 890 4.54 -8.26 -20.58
CA ALA A 890 4.67 -9.15 -19.43
C ALA A 890 3.53 -8.96 -18.42
N ALA A 891 3.17 -7.69 -18.16
CA ALA A 891 2.04 -7.32 -17.32
C ALA A 891 0.71 -7.90 -17.84
N ASN A 892 0.41 -7.70 -19.13
CA ASN A 892 -0.81 -8.24 -19.73
C ASN A 892 -0.86 -9.76 -19.67
N GLU A 893 0.25 -10.45 -19.97
CA GLU A 893 0.33 -11.91 -19.91
C GLU A 893 0.02 -12.46 -18.51
N LYS A 894 0.48 -11.79 -17.44
CA LYS A 894 0.08 -12.13 -16.07
C LYS A 894 -1.44 -12.06 -15.90
N GLY A 895 -2.08 -11.02 -16.43
CA GLY A 895 -3.54 -10.87 -16.40
C GLY A 895 -4.27 -11.98 -17.18
N VAL A 896 -3.73 -12.38 -18.34
CA VAL A 896 -4.25 -13.52 -19.14
C VAL A 896 -4.23 -14.81 -18.32
N GLN A 897 -3.13 -15.09 -17.62
CA GLN A 897 -2.99 -16.30 -16.80
C GLN A 897 -4.02 -16.37 -15.67
N GLU A 898 -4.25 -15.25 -14.98
CA GLU A 898 -5.23 -15.20 -13.88
C GLU A 898 -6.68 -15.25 -14.38
N LEU A 899 -7.02 -14.64 -15.52
CA LEU A 899 -8.36 -14.81 -16.11
C LEU A 899 -8.61 -16.25 -16.55
N ARG A 900 -7.61 -16.91 -17.15
CA ARG A 900 -7.71 -18.34 -17.49
C ARG A 900 -7.89 -19.20 -16.23
N ARG A 901 -7.24 -18.83 -15.12
CA ARG A 901 -7.46 -19.48 -13.82
C ARG A 901 -8.89 -19.29 -13.32
N ALA A 902 -9.41 -18.07 -13.35
CA ALA A 902 -10.79 -17.78 -12.98
C ALA A 902 -11.80 -18.60 -13.82
N VAL A 903 -11.58 -18.73 -15.13
CA VAL A 903 -12.43 -19.57 -16.00
C VAL A 903 -12.35 -21.05 -15.64
N ARG A 904 -11.16 -21.58 -15.28
CA ARG A 904 -11.02 -22.97 -14.81
C ARG A 904 -11.76 -23.20 -13.50
N ASP A 905 -11.69 -22.25 -12.57
CA ASP A 905 -12.20 -22.41 -11.21
C ASP A 905 -13.73 -22.24 -11.12
N PHE A 906 -14.30 -21.32 -11.91
CA PHE A 906 -15.73 -20.95 -11.83
C PHE A 906 -16.56 -21.27 -13.08
N GLY A 907 -15.91 -21.64 -14.18
CA GLY A 907 -16.55 -21.83 -15.49
C GLY A 907 -16.77 -20.50 -16.25
N LEU A 908 -16.73 -20.58 -17.58
CA LEU A 908 -16.80 -19.41 -18.47
C LEU A 908 -18.12 -18.64 -18.34
N ASP A 909 -19.25 -19.35 -18.29
CA ASP A 909 -20.59 -18.73 -18.22
C ASP A 909 -20.76 -17.91 -16.95
N THR A 910 -20.28 -18.44 -15.82
CA THR A 910 -20.26 -17.75 -14.54
C THR A 910 -19.40 -16.49 -14.62
N VAL A 911 -18.15 -16.60 -15.10
CA VAL A 911 -17.24 -15.45 -15.21
C VAL A 911 -17.87 -14.35 -16.08
N ARG A 912 -18.42 -14.70 -17.25
CA ARG A 912 -19.12 -13.77 -18.14
C ARG A 912 -20.33 -13.12 -17.48
N ALA A 913 -21.13 -13.89 -16.74
CA ALA A 913 -22.29 -13.37 -16.01
C ALA A 913 -21.86 -12.36 -14.94
N TYR A 914 -20.86 -12.68 -14.14
CA TYR A 914 -20.41 -11.77 -13.08
C TYR A 914 -19.66 -10.55 -13.59
N MET A 915 -18.99 -10.60 -14.75
CA MET A 915 -18.52 -9.37 -15.40
C MET A 915 -19.69 -8.42 -15.72
N ARG A 916 -20.82 -8.94 -16.20
CA ARG A 916 -22.03 -8.13 -16.45
C ARG A 916 -22.63 -7.63 -15.14
N HIS A 917 -22.83 -8.50 -14.15
CA HIS A 917 -23.41 -8.11 -12.86
C HIS A 917 -22.59 -7.04 -12.13
N VAL A 918 -21.26 -7.09 -12.21
CA VAL A 918 -20.37 -6.03 -11.67
C VAL A 918 -20.57 -4.69 -12.38
N MET A 919 -20.76 -4.69 -13.71
CA MET A 919 -21.07 -3.47 -14.46
C MET A 919 -22.49 -2.97 -14.17
N ASP A 920 -23.47 -3.84 -14.05
CA ASP A 920 -24.86 -3.48 -13.76
C ASP A 920 -25.00 -2.89 -12.34
N ASN A 921 -24.23 -3.39 -11.38
CA ASN A 921 -24.14 -2.79 -10.04
C ASN A 921 -23.56 -1.37 -10.06
N ALA A 922 -22.53 -1.13 -10.89
CA ALA A 922 -21.97 0.20 -11.06
C ALA A 922 -22.93 1.17 -11.75
N GLU A 923 -23.69 0.68 -12.75
CA GLU A 923 -24.80 1.41 -13.36
C GLU A 923 -25.83 1.84 -12.32
N GLU A 924 -26.34 0.90 -11.51
CA GLU A 924 -27.35 1.20 -10.50
C GLU A 924 -26.83 2.17 -9.43
N SER A 925 -25.56 2.09 -9.07
CA SER A 925 -24.93 3.03 -8.13
C SER A 925 -24.93 4.46 -8.67
N VAL A 926 -24.67 4.65 -9.97
CA VAL A 926 -24.78 5.97 -10.61
C VAL A 926 -26.25 6.41 -10.70
N ARG A 927 -27.18 5.50 -10.99
CA ARG A 927 -28.62 5.84 -11.02
C ARG A 927 -29.13 6.36 -9.68
N ARG A 928 -28.66 5.81 -8.55
CA ARG A 928 -28.95 6.35 -7.21
C ARG A 928 -28.45 7.79 -7.00
N VAL A 929 -27.31 8.15 -7.59
CA VAL A 929 -26.82 9.53 -7.57
C VAL A 929 -27.77 10.44 -8.36
N LEU A 930 -28.26 9.99 -9.50
CA LEU A 930 -29.20 10.74 -10.35
C LEU A 930 -30.53 11.03 -9.64
N ASP A 931 -30.98 10.14 -8.75
CA ASP A 931 -32.22 10.32 -7.97
C ASP A 931 -32.18 11.55 -7.06
N ARG A 932 -30.99 12.06 -6.70
CA ARG A 932 -30.79 13.26 -5.88
C ARG A 932 -30.20 14.45 -6.64
N LEU A 933 -29.69 14.26 -7.86
CA LEU A 933 -29.00 15.29 -8.63
C LEU A 933 -29.95 16.29 -9.29
N GLN A 934 -29.59 17.58 -9.28
CA GLN A 934 -30.37 18.64 -9.94
C GLN A 934 -29.78 18.99 -11.31
N ASP A 935 -30.60 19.63 -12.15
CA ASP A 935 -30.11 20.28 -13.35
C ASP A 935 -29.11 21.38 -13.00
N GLY A 936 -28.11 21.56 -13.85
CA GLY A 936 -27.10 22.58 -13.63
C GLY A 936 -26.34 22.91 -14.90
N ALA A 937 -25.70 24.07 -14.91
CA ALA A 937 -24.86 24.50 -16.02
C ALA A 937 -23.70 25.34 -15.49
N PHE A 938 -22.57 25.25 -16.18
CA PHE A 938 -21.41 26.05 -15.87
C PHE A 938 -20.73 26.52 -17.15
N ALA A 939 -20.32 27.79 -17.16
CA ALA A 939 -19.60 28.41 -18.26
C ALA A 939 -18.35 29.08 -17.72
N THR A 940 -17.23 28.83 -18.38
CA THR A 940 -15.93 29.45 -18.08
C THR A 940 -15.15 29.64 -19.37
N THR A 941 -13.95 30.16 -19.26
CA THR A 941 -13.01 30.26 -20.38
C THR A 941 -11.71 29.53 -20.01
N ILE A 942 -11.01 29.07 -21.05
CA ILE A 942 -9.58 28.75 -20.92
C ILE A 942 -8.77 30.06 -20.97
N ASP A 943 -7.47 30.03 -20.62
CA ASP A 943 -6.68 31.27 -20.42
C ASP A 943 -6.53 32.17 -21.67
N ASP A 944 -6.86 31.69 -22.88
CA ASP A 944 -6.88 32.51 -24.10
C ASP A 944 -8.24 33.15 -24.41
N GLY A 945 -9.23 32.94 -23.53
CA GLY A 945 -10.60 33.45 -23.68
C GLY A 945 -11.57 32.51 -24.39
N THR A 946 -11.12 31.36 -24.92
CA THR A 946 -12.02 30.41 -25.60
C THR A 946 -13.07 29.84 -24.63
N PRO A 947 -14.37 29.83 -24.97
CA PRO A 947 -15.42 29.33 -24.08
C PRO A 947 -15.37 27.82 -23.82
N LEU A 948 -15.61 27.41 -22.57
CA LEU A 948 -15.88 26.04 -22.14
C LEU A 948 -17.24 26.02 -21.43
N GLN A 949 -18.18 25.23 -21.96
CA GLN A 949 -19.55 25.17 -21.44
C GLN A 949 -19.97 23.73 -21.22
N VAL A 950 -20.70 23.50 -20.13
CA VAL A 950 -21.32 22.21 -19.84
C VAL A 950 -22.67 22.43 -19.17
N ALA A 951 -23.68 21.70 -19.62
CA ALA A 951 -24.99 21.62 -19.00
C ALA A 951 -25.32 20.16 -18.66
N VAL A 952 -25.92 19.95 -17.48
CA VAL A 952 -26.40 18.65 -17.02
C VAL A 952 -27.91 18.73 -16.89
N ARG A 953 -28.62 17.85 -17.59
CA ARG A 953 -30.08 17.72 -17.54
C ARG A 953 -30.43 16.34 -16.99
N VAL A 954 -31.19 16.27 -15.90
CA VAL A 954 -31.50 15.03 -15.18
C VAL A 954 -32.94 14.60 -15.48
N ASP A 955 -33.09 13.46 -16.13
CA ASP A 955 -34.37 12.77 -16.28
C ASP A 955 -34.56 11.80 -15.11
N ARG A 956 -35.24 12.27 -14.06
CA ARG A 956 -35.51 11.48 -12.86
C ARG A 956 -36.48 10.32 -13.11
N ALA A 957 -37.38 10.45 -14.08
CA ALA A 957 -38.36 9.40 -14.37
C ALA A 957 -37.69 8.16 -14.98
N ASN A 958 -36.71 8.37 -15.86
CA ASN A 958 -35.93 7.29 -16.47
C ASN A 958 -34.60 7.01 -15.76
N ARG A 959 -34.28 7.77 -14.70
CA ARG A 959 -33.01 7.74 -13.95
C ARG A 959 -31.81 7.86 -14.90
N ARG A 960 -31.86 8.86 -15.80
CA ARG A 960 -30.83 9.17 -16.81
C ARG A 960 -30.40 10.63 -16.72
N ALA A 961 -29.22 10.95 -17.23
CA ALA A 961 -28.78 12.33 -17.38
C ALA A 961 -28.10 12.58 -18.73
N THR A 962 -28.31 13.77 -19.28
CA THR A 962 -27.61 14.27 -20.47
C THR A 962 -26.56 15.28 -20.03
N ILE A 963 -25.30 15.03 -20.39
CA ILE A 963 -24.16 15.91 -20.18
C ILE A 963 -23.80 16.54 -21.53
N ASP A 964 -24.13 17.82 -21.68
CA ASP A 964 -24.12 18.54 -22.93
C ASP A 964 -23.04 19.63 -22.95
N PHE A 965 -22.02 19.45 -23.78
CA PHE A 965 -20.91 20.39 -23.95
C PHE A 965 -21.14 21.40 -25.09
N THR A 966 -22.37 21.52 -25.60
CA THR A 966 -22.75 22.52 -26.60
C THR A 966 -22.45 23.94 -26.11
N GLY A 967 -21.84 24.76 -26.98
CA GLY A 967 -21.37 26.11 -26.64
C GLY A 967 -19.87 26.17 -26.31
N THR A 968 -19.20 25.02 -26.19
CA THR A 968 -17.74 24.95 -26.12
C THR A 968 -17.10 25.42 -27.45
N GLY A 969 -16.00 26.16 -27.36
CA GLY A 969 -15.34 26.79 -28.50
C GLY A 969 -14.72 25.81 -29.51
N PRO A 970 -14.37 26.30 -30.71
CA PRO A 970 -13.84 25.47 -31.78
C PRO A 970 -12.48 24.87 -31.44
N GLN A 971 -12.08 23.85 -32.18
CA GLN A 971 -10.73 23.29 -32.18
C GLN A 971 -9.68 24.41 -32.34
N ARG A 972 -8.59 24.31 -31.57
CA ARG A 972 -7.53 25.31 -31.50
C ARG A 972 -6.37 24.97 -32.44
N PRO A 973 -5.65 25.98 -32.97
CA PRO A 973 -4.42 25.79 -33.74
C PRO A 973 -3.18 25.56 -32.83
N THR A 974 -3.40 24.97 -31.66
CA THR A 974 -2.39 24.69 -30.61
C THR A 974 -2.61 23.27 -30.10
N ASN A 975 -1.81 22.82 -29.13
CA ASN A 975 -1.92 21.49 -28.53
C ASN A 975 -2.97 21.35 -27.42
N PHE A 976 -3.72 22.41 -27.13
CA PHE A 976 -4.82 22.42 -26.14
C PHE A 976 -6.13 21.95 -26.78
N ASN A 977 -6.09 20.77 -27.39
CA ASN A 977 -7.27 20.04 -27.83
C ASN A 977 -7.29 18.70 -27.11
N ALA A 978 -8.45 18.22 -26.70
CA ALA A 978 -8.64 16.91 -26.09
C ALA A 978 -9.52 16.04 -27.00
N PRO A 979 -9.12 14.80 -27.32
CA PRO A 979 -10.01 13.84 -27.98
C PRO A 979 -11.27 13.59 -27.16
N ALA A 980 -12.38 13.23 -27.83
CA ALA A 980 -13.66 12.96 -27.16
C ALA A 980 -13.57 11.84 -26.09
N ALA A 981 -12.63 10.90 -26.25
CA ALA A 981 -12.34 9.85 -25.27
C ALA A 981 -11.90 10.43 -23.90
N VAL A 982 -11.17 11.55 -23.89
CA VAL A 982 -10.78 12.26 -22.66
C VAL A 982 -12.02 12.85 -21.96
N CYS A 983 -12.95 13.43 -22.72
CA CYS A 983 -14.21 13.95 -22.17
C CYS A 983 -15.06 12.84 -21.55
N ARG A 984 -15.13 11.66 -22.19
CA ARG A 984 -15.78 10.47 -21.63
C ARG A 984 -15.14 10.05 -20.31
N ALA A 985 -13.81 10.09 -20.20
CA ALA A 985 -13.09 9.79 -18.95
C ALA A 985 -13.39 10.81 -17.84
N VAL A 986 -13.51 12.09 -18.18
CA VAL A 986 -13.91 13.15 -17.24
C VAL A 986 -15.31 12.89 -16.67
N VAL A 987 -16.28 12.57 -17.53
CA VAL A 987 -17.65 12.24 -17.10
C VAL A 987 -17.65 11.02 -16.19
N LEU A 988 -16.97 9.94 -16.59
CA LEU A 988 -16.82 8.73 -15.79
C LEU A 988 -16.25 9.03 -14.39
N TYR A 989 -15.17 9.82 -14.32
CA TYR A 989 -14.54 10.21 -13.06
C TYR A 989 -15.48 11.03 -12.16
N CYS A 990 -16.15 12.05 -12.70
CA CYS A 990 -17.01 12.94 -11.92
C CYS A 990 -18.18 12.17 -11.30
N PHE A 991 -18.87 11.33 -12.08
CA PHE A 991 -19.99 10.55 -11.57
C PHE A 991 -19.53 9.47 -10.59
N ARG A 992 -18.35 8.86 -10.79
CA ARG A 992 -17.78 7.94 -9.80
C ARG A 992 -17.51 8.64 -8.46
N ALA A 993 -16.97 9.86 -8.48
CA ALA A 993 -16.70 10.63 -7.27
C ALA A 993 -17.99 10.95 -6.50
N LEU A 994 -19.09 11.23 -7.20
CA LEU A 994 -20.40 11.53 -6.61
C LEU A 994 -21.12 10.32 -5.97
N VAL A 995 -20.72 9.09 -6.33
CA VAL A 995 -21.28 7.88 -5.69
C VAL A 995 -20.95 7.86 -4.20
N GLY A 996 -19.74 8.27 -3.81
CA GLY A 996 -19.33 8.33 -2.39
C GLY A 996 -19.14 6.97 -1.70
N GLU A 997 -19.19 5.86 -2.45
CA GLU A 997 -19.01 4.49 -1.96
C GLU A 997 -17.85 3.79 -2.70
N GLU A 998 -17.35 2.69 -2.15
CA GLU A 998 -16.36 1.83 -2.81
C GLU A 998 -17.04 0.89 -3.82
N ILE A 999 -17.12 1.36 -5.06
CA ILE A 999 -17.46 0.57 -6.25
C ILE A 999 -16.31 0.59 -7.27
N PRO A 1000 -16.13 -0.44 -8.10
CA PRO A 1000 -15.20 -0.40 -9.23
C PRO A 1000 -15.51 0.73 -10.19
N LEU A 1001 -14.46 1.31 -10.78
CA LEU A 1001 -14.63 2.20 -11.93
C LEU A 1001 -14.72 1.34 -13.20
N ASN A 1002 -15.89 1.28 -13.82
CA ASN A 1002 -16.12 0.46 -15.01
C ASN A 1002 -17.11 1.15 -15.98
N ASP A 1003 -17.30 0.60 -17.18
CA ASP A 1003 -18.17 1.20 -18.20
C ASP A 1003 -19.66 1.21 -17.80
N GLY A 1004 -20.06 0.43 -16.79
CA GLY A 1004 -21.41 0.45 -16.21
C GLY A 1004 -21.81 1.83 -15.69
N CYS A 1005 -20.88 2.57 -15.09
CA CYS A 1005 -21.09 3.95 -14.62
C CYS A 1005 -21.56 4.91 -15.72
N LEU A 1006 -21.27 4.61 -17.00
CA LEU A 1006 -21.61 5.46 -18.14
C LEU A 1006 -22.94 5.10 -18.79
N LYS A 1007 -23.49 3.90 -18.55
CA LYS A 1007 -24.75 3.46 -19.16
C LYS A 1007 -25.94 4.40 -18.92
N PRO A 1008 -26.15 5.01 -17.73
CA PRO A 1008 -27.28 5.92 -17.53
C PRO A 1008 -27.02 7.34 -18.06
N LEU A 1009 -25.84 7.60 -18.64
CA LEU A 1009 -25.39 8.93 -19.03
C LEU A 1009 -25.32 9.08 -20.55
N GLU A 1010 -25.95 10.11 -21.08
CA GLU A 1010 -25.80 10.54 -22.47
C GLU A 1010 -24.79 11.68 -22.53
N ILE A 1011 -23.72 11.51 -23.32
CA ILE A 1011 -22.64 12.50 -23.42
C ILE A 1011 -22.68 13.13 -24.81
N VAL A 1012 -22.92 14.44 -24.86
CA VAL A 1012 -22.96 15.22 -26.10
C VAL A 1012 -21.73 16.11 -26.19
N VAL A 1013 -20.80 15.75 -27.07
CA VAL A 1013 -19.61 16.57 -27.39
C VAL A 1013 -19.67 16.94 -28.87
N PRO A 1014 -19.95 18.22 -29.22
CA PRO A 1014 -20.01 18.62 -30.61
C PRO A 1014 -18.67 18.46 -31.33
N GLU A 1015 -18.71 17.87 -32.52
CA GLU A 1015 -17.52 17.68 -33.37
C GLU A 1015 -16.94 19.02 -33.83
N GLY A 1016 -15.62 19.13 -33.91
CA GLY A 1016 -14.91 20.35 -34.32
C GLY A 1016 -14.71 21.37 -33.20
N THR A 1017 -15.10 21.03 -31.97
CA THR A 1017 -14.71 21.75 -30.75
C THR A 1017 -13.33 21.31 -30.28
N PHE A 1018 -12.69 22.05 -29.36
CA PHE A 1018 -11.42 21.59 -28.78
C PHE A 1018 -11.59 20.35 -27.86
N LEU A 1019 -12.82 19.93 -27.55
CA LEU A 1019 -13.14 18.70 -26.82
C LEU A 1019 -13.44 17.50 -27.73
N SER A 1020 -13.57 17.74 -29.04
CA SER A 1020 -13.69 16.73 -30.08
C SER A 1020 -13.09 17.27 -31.38
N PRO A 1021 -11.77 17.50 -31.41
CA PRO A 1021 -11.10 18.01 -32.60
C PRO A 1021 -11.28 17.04 -33.76
N ARG A 1022 -11.33 17.57 -34.98
CA ARG A 1022 -11.38 16.76 -36.19
C ARG A 1022 -10.01 16.13 -36.44
N GLY A 1023 -10.00 14.82 -36.67
CA GLY A 1023 -8.80 14.12 -37.14
C GLY A 1023 -8.44 14.52 -38.57
N GLY A 1024 -7.18 14.27 -38.93
CA GLY A 1024 -6.78 14.06 -40.34
C GLY A 1024 -6.62 12.55 -40.60
N GLY A 1025 -6.19 12.15 -41.79
CA GLY A 1025 -5.77 10.77 -42.04
C GLY A 1025 -4.62 10.31 -41.11
N PRO A 1026 -4.00 9.14 -41.32
CA PRO A 1026 -2.89 8.67 -40.47
C PRO A 1026 -1.76 9.72 -40.39
N GLY A 1027 -1.43 10.18 -39.17
CA GLY A 1027 -0.46 11.28 -38.92
C GLY A 1027 -1.06 12.70 -38.98
N GLY A 1028 -2.24 12.85 -39.57
CA GLY A 1028 -2.98 14.11 -39.63
C GLY A 1028 -3.90 14.31 -38.42
N GLY A 1029 -4.04 15.55 -37.98
CA GLY A 1029 -4.93 15.94 -36.89
C GLY A 1029 -4.38 17.09 -36.07
N ALA A 1030 -5.23 17.70 -35.24
CA ALA A 1030 -4.78 18.68 -34.25
C ALA A 1030 -3.81 18.02 -33.27
N ALA A 1031 -2.84 18.82 -32.80
CA ALA A 1031 -2.05 18.53 -31.61
C ALA A 1031 -2.96 18.43 -30.37
N VAL A 1032 -2.69 17.48 -29.47
CA VAL A 1032 -3.54 17.15 -28.31
C VAL A 1032 -2.79 16.92 -27.00
N VAL A 1033 -1.48 17.14 -26.93
CA VAL A 1033 -0.70 16.76 -25.73
C VAL A 1033 -1.16 17.52 -24.46
N ALA A 1034 -1.60 18.77 -24.59
CA ALA A 1034 -2.20 19.52 -23.47
C ALA A 1034 -3.67 19.15 -23.23
N GLY A 1035 -4.29 18.37 -24.14
CA GLY A 1035 -5.63 17.82 -23.97
C GLY A 1035 -5.76 16.91 -22.74
N ASN A 1036 -4.81 15.99 -22.60
CA ASN A 1036 -4.77 15.02 -21.52
C ASN A 1036 -4.50 15.67 -20.16
N THR A 1037 -3.67 16.70 -20.13
CA THR A 1037 -3.14 17.27 -18.89
C THR A 1037 -3.85 18.55 -18.45
N GLU A 1038 -4.24 19.40 -19.39
CA GLU A 1038 -4.79 20.72 -19.11
C GLU A 1038 -6.29 20.77 -19.38
N VAL A 1039 -6.71 20.40 -20.60
CA VAL A 1039 -8.12 20.47 -20.99
C VAL A 1039 -8.98 19.50 -20.18
N SER A 1040 -8.47 18.29 -19.90
CA SER A 1040 -9.16 17.31 -19.04
C SER A 1040 -9.45 17.86 -17.64
N GLN A 1041 -8.47 18.54 -17.02
CA GLN A 1041 -8.59 19.13 -15.70
C GLN A 1041 -9.61 20.26 -15.71
N MET A 1042 -9.54 21.17 -16.68
CA MET A 1042 -10.50 22.26 -16.82
C MET A 1042 -11.93 21.75 -17.06
N THR A 1043 -12.10 20.73 -17.90
CA THR A 1043 -13.39 20.09 -18.19
C THR A 1043 -13.96 19.41 -16.94
N CYS A 1044 -13.12 18.73 -16.16
CA CYS A 1044 -13.51 18.12 -14.90
C CYS A 1044 -14.02 19.16 -13.89
N ASN A 1045 -13.29 20.27 -13.73
CA ASN A 1045 -13.70 21.34 -12.83
C ASN A 1045 -15.01 21.99 -13.28
N ALA A 1046 -15.19 22.23 -14.58
CA ALA A 1046 -16.44 22.78 -15.12
C ALA A 1046 -17.62 21.84 -14.89
N LEU A 1047 -17.45 20.52 -15.08
CA LEU A 1047 -18.50 19.54 -14.84
C LEU A 1047 -18.85 19.43 -13.35
N LEU A 1048 -17.86 19.38 -12.46
CA LEU A 1048 -18.11 19.36 -11.01
C LEU A 1048 -18.82 20.63 -10.52
N ALA A 1049 -18.50 21.78 -11.10
CA ALA A 1049 -19.18 23.04 -10.82
C ALA A 1049 -20.63 23.04 -11.31
N ALA A 1050 -20.89 22.53 -12.53
CA ALA A 1050 -22.25 22.37 -13.05
C ALA A 1050 -23.09 21.38 -12.22
N LEU A 1051 -22.45 20.37 -11.63
CA LEU A 1051 -23.08 19.42 -10.71
C LEU A 1051 -23.27 19.98 -9.29
N GLY A 1052 -22.74 21.17 -9.00
CA GLY A 1052 -22.76 21.76 -7.64
C GLY A 1052 -21.99 20.94 -6.61
N ALA A 1053 -20.94 20.22 -7.03
CA ALA A 1053 -20.24 19.25 -6.20
C ALA A 1053 -19.12 19.87 -5.35
N CYS A 1054 -18.28 20.72 -5.96
CA CYS A 1054 -17.20 21.46 -5.31
C CYS A 1054 -16.77 22.65 -6.18
N ALA A 1055 -16.06 23.60 -5.58
CA ALA A 1055 -15.37 24.67 -6.29
C ALA A 1055 -14.16 24.14 -7.07
N SER A 1056 -13.54 25.00 -7.89
CA SER A 1056 -12.42 24.59 -8.73
C SER A 1056 -11.20 24.21 -7.89
N ALA A 1057 -10.61 23.05 -8.14
CA ALA A 1057 -9.20 22.80 -7.85
C ALA A 1057 -8.31 23.59 -8.83
N GLN A 1058 -6.98 23.37 -8.74
CA GLN A 1058 -5.98 24.01 -9.59
C GLN A 1058 -6.25 23.94 -11.11
N ALA A 1059 -7.03 22.95 -11.57
CA ALA A 1059 -7.47 22.79 -12.96
C ALA A 1059 -6.32 22.76 -14.00
N THR A 1060 -5.14 22.29 -13.59
CA THR A 1060 -3.94 22.08 -14.42
C THR A 1060 -3.11 20.95 -13.79
N MET A 1061 -2.25 20.29 -14.58
CA MET A 1061 -1.24 19.37 -14.03
C MET A 1061 0.12 20.03 -13.81
N ASN A 1062 0.29 21.30 -14.21
CA ASN A 1062 1.55 22.06 -14.16
C ASN A 1062 2.74 21.23 -14.64
N ASN A 1063 2.74 20.84 -15.92
CA ASN A 1063 3.81 20.04 -16.48
C ASN A 1063 5.10 20.87 -16.54
N VAL A 1064 6.10 20.46 -15.78
CA VAL A 1064 7.45 21.03 -15.75
C VAL A 1064 8.40 20.04 -16.41
N ILE A 1065 8.97 20.44 -17.53
CA ILE A 1065 9.90 19.64 -18.31
C ILE A 1065 11.21 20.41 -18.42
N PHE A 1066 12.32 19.71 -18.32
CA PHE A 1066 13.61 20.27 -18.72
C PHE A 1066 14.53 19.19 -19.27
N GLY A 1067 15.48 19.60 -20.10
CA GLY A 1067 16.45 18.66 -20.63
C GLY A 1067 17.42 19.23 -21.64
N ASP A 1068 18.28 18.36 -22.12
CA ASP A 1068 19.22 18.55 -23.22
C ASP A 1068 19.27 17.26 -24.07
N ALA A 1069 20.33 17.09 -24.88
CA ALA A 1069 20.53 15.88 -25.69
C ALA A 1069 20.78 14.61 -24.86
N THR A 1070 21.12 14.75 -23.58
CA THR A 1070 21.53 13.67 -22.67
C THR A 1070 20.49 13.41 -21.57
N TYR A 1071 19.92 14.48 -21.00
CA TYR A 1071 19.00 14.42 -19.88
C TYR A 1071 17.59 14.84 -20.29
N GLN A 1072 16.58 14.07 -19.90
CA GLN A 1072 15.18 14.44 -20.05
C GLN A 1072 14.44 14.24 -18.73
N TYR A 1073 13.86 15.32 -18.23
CA TYR A 1073 13.01 15.35 -17.05
C TYR A 1073 11.63 15.86 -17.44
N TYR A 1074 10.61 15.11 -17.07
CA TYR A 1074 9.21 15.51 -17.05
C TYR A 1074 8.77 15.56 -15.59
N GLU A 1075 7.74 16.30 -15.18
CA GLU A 1075 7.02 16.12 -13.90
C GLU A 1075 5.72 16.94 -13.94
N THR A 1076 4.64 16.43 -13.36
CA THR A 1076 3.44 17.22 -13.06
C THR A 1076 3.52 17.74 -11.63
N VAL A 1077 3.34 19.05 -11.40
CA VAL A 1077 3.44 19.66 -10.07
C VAL A 1077 2.04 19.90 -9.47
N CYS A 1078 1.86 19.48 -8.22
CA CYS A 1078 0.61 19.62 -7.47
C CYS A 1078 0.18 21.07 -7.17
N GLY A 1079 -1.08 21.26 -6.76
CA GLY A 1079 -1.65 22.57 -6.43
C GLY A 1079 -2.87 22.46 -5.52
N GLY A 1080 -3.64 23.55 -5.41
CA GLY A 1080 -4.76 23.63 -4.47
C GLY A 1080 -5.99 22.80 -4.90
N VAL A 1081 -6.63 22.13 -3.94
CA VAL A 1081 -7.93 21.47 -4.08
C VAL A 1081 -9.05 22.49 -3.86
N GLY A 1082 -10.15 22.39 -4.59
CA GLY A 1082 -11.32 23.25 -4.39
C GLY A 1082 -12.09 22.89 -3.12
N ALA A 1083 -12.67 23.88 -2.45
CA ALA A 1083 -13.55 23.66 -1.31
C ALA A 1083 -14.93 23.11 -1.75
N GLY A 1084 -15.68 22.52 -0.83
CA GLY A 1084 -17.02 22.01 -1.11
C GLY A 1084 -17.99 22.15 0.06
N PRO A 1085 -19.21 21.60 -0.07
CA PRO A 1085 -20.24 21.73 0.95
C PRO A 1085 -19.82 20.99 2.23
N GLY A 1086 -19.39 21.73 3.24
CA GLY A 1086 -19.01 21.16 4.53
C GLY A 1086 -17.52 20.88 4.70
N PHE A 1087 -16.66 21.28 3.76
CA PHE A 1087 -15.22 21.02 3.84
C PHE A 1087 -14.35 22.06 3.12
N ASP A 1088 -13.21 22.39 3.73
CA ASP A 1088 -12.15 23.17 3.12
C ASP A 1088 -11.42 22.37 2.03
N GLY A 1089 -10.89 23.08 1.04
CA GLY A 1089 -9.92 22.53 0.11
C GLY A 1089 -8.57 22.30 0.82
N TRP A 1090 -7.89 21.22 0.46
CA TRP A 1090 -6.54 20.92 0.92
C TRP A 1090 -5.49 21.23 -0.16
N GLY A 1091 -4.20 21.26 0.17
CA GLY A 1091 -3.16 21.40 -0.85
C GLY A 1091 -1.80 21.88 -0.35
N PRO A 1092 -0.75 21.72 -1.16
CA PRO A 1092 -0.80 21.26 -2.55
C PRO A 1092 -0.76 19.72 -2.67
N VAL A 1093 -1.67 19.16 -3.48
CA VAL A 1093 -1.73 17.72 -3.85
C VAL A 1093 -2.17 17.56 -5.30
N GLN A 1094 -2.01 16.37 -5.87
CA GLN A 1094 -2.56 16.06 -7.19
C GLN A 1094 -4.09 15.93 -7.13
N THR A 1095 -4.75 16.50 -8.13
CA THR A 1095 -6.22 16.63 -8.16
C THR A 1095 -6.81 16.01 -9.42
N HIS A 1096 -8.01 15.44 -9.28
CA HIS A 1096 -8.84 14.90 -10.34
C HIS A 1096 -8.09 13.99 -11.34
N MET A 1097 -7.80 14.48 -12.54
CA MET A 1097 -7.39 13.66 -13.70
C MET A 1097 -5.98 13.09 -13.62
N THR A 1098 -5.21 13.40 -12.57
CA THR A 1098 -3.88 12.82 -12.29
C THR A 1098 -3.73 12.48 -10.82
N ASN A 1099 -2.83 11.56 -10.48
CA ASN A 1099 -2.35 11.32 -9.11
C ASN A 1099 -0.87 10.90 -9.05
N THR A 1100 -0.08 11.39 -10.00
CA THR A 1100 1.33 11.04 -10.15
C THR A 1100 2.18 11.54 -8.98
N ARG A 1101 3.21 10.76 -8.63
CA ARG A 1101 4.17 11.14 -7.58
C ARG A 1101 5.27 12.05 -8.14
N MET A 1102 5.85 12.87 -7.27
CA MET A 1102 7.07 13.63 -7.60
C MET A 1102 8.33 12.76 -7.50
N THR A 1103 9.41 13.19 -8.14
CA THR A 1103 10.75 12.67 -7.85
C THR A 1103 11.24 13.25 -6.52
N ASP A 1104 11.78 12.41 -5.62
CA ASP A 1104 12.33 12.87 -4.34
C ASP A 1104 13.43 13.92 -4.57
N PRO A 1105 13.50 15.01 -3.77
CA PRO A 1105 14.49 16.07 -3.93
C PRO A 1105 15.93 15.60 -4.08
N GLU A 1106 16.36 14.59 -3.32
CA GLU A 1106 17.74 14.11 -3.41
C GLU A 1106 17.98 13.28 -4.67
N ILE A 1107 16.97 12.52 -5.09
CA ILE A 1107 17.03 11.73 -6.32
C ILE A 1107 17.02 12.64 -7.54
N LEU A 1108 16.31 13.76 -7.48
CA LEU A 1108 16.36 14.80 -8.51
C LEU A 1108 17.79 15.33 -8.68
N GLU A 1109 18.46 15.73 -7.60
CA GLU A 1109 19.84 16.24 -7.65
C GLU A 1109 20.88 15.15 -7.97
N LEU A 1110 20.59 13.88 -7.67
CA LEU A 1110 21.44 12.74 -8.00
C LEU A 1110 21.43 12.42 -9.50
N ARG A 1111 20.26 12.51 -10.14
CA ARG A 1111 20.08 12.08 -11.54
C ARG A 1111 20.23 13.19 -12.56
N TYR A 1112 20.00 14.42 -12.15
CA TYR A 1112 19.96 15.57 -13.04
C TYR A 1112 20.90 16.66 -12.52
N PRO A 1113 21.59 17.40 -13.41
CA PRO A 1113 22.48 18.50 -13.03
C PRO A 1113 21.67 19.75 -12.65
N VAL A 1114 20.83 19.62 -11.63
CA VAL A 1114 19.99 20.67 -11.06
C VAL A 1114 20.05 20.60 -9.54
N ARG A 1115 19.62 21.68 -8.89
CA ARG A 1115 19.49 21.78 -7.43
C ARG A 1115 18.10 22.29 -7.08
N LEU A 1116 17.40 21.61 -6.18
CA LEU A 1116 16.12 22.10 -5.67
C LEU A 1116 16.42 23.09 -4.53
N GLU A 1117 16.04 24.34 -4.71
CA GLU A 1117 16.26 25.39 -3.71
C GLU A 1117 15.06 25.57 -2.79
N GLU A 1118 13.86 25.34 -3.31
CA GLU A 1118 12.63 25.49 -2.55
C GLU A 1118 11.56 24.53 -3.06
N PHE A 1119 10.84 23.92 -2.12
CA PHE A 1119 9.55 23.32 -2.38
C PHE A 1119 8.62 23.49 -1.17
N SER A 1120 7.75 24.48 -1.26
CA SER A 1120 6.96 25.01 -0.15
C SER A 1120 5.49 25.20 -0.51
N ILE A 1121 4.63 25.35 0.50
CA ILE A 1121 3.20 25.69 0.33
C ILE A 1121 3.10 27.19 0.04
N ARG A 1122 2.39 27.53 -1.03
CA ARG A 1122 2.05 28.90 -1.41
C ARG A 1122 0.88 29.41 -0.57
N ARG A 1123 1.14 29.64 0.72
CA ARG A 1123 0.13 30.05 1.71
C ARG A 1123 -0.66 31.28 1.27
N GLY A 1124 -1.97 31.25 1.47
CA GLY A 1124 -2.89 32.34 1.11
C GLY A 1124 -3.24 32.42 -0.38
N SER A 1125 -2.96 31.37 -1.15
CA SER A 1125 -3.38 31.27 -2.56
C SER A 1125 -4.76 30.64 -2.73
N GLY A 1126 -5.28 29.92 -1.74
CA GLY A 1126 -6.64 29.39 -1.75
C GLY A 1126 -7.70 30.47 -1.57
N GLY A 1127 -8.78 30.39 -2.36
CA GLY A 1127 -9.88 31.34 -2.36
C GLY A 1127 -10.67 31.33 -1.05
N ALA A 1128 -11.07 32.51 -0.58
CA ALA A 1128 -11.87 32.66 0.62
C ALA A 1128 -13.30 32.13 0.43
N GLY A 1129 -13.93 31.63 1.50
CA GLY A 1129 -15.32 31.21 1.50
C GLY A 1129 -15.77 30.90 2.91
N GLN A 1130 -17.02 30.45 3.08
CA GLN A 1130 -17.40 29.74 4.30
C GLN A 1130 -16.46 28.55 4.52
N TRP A 1131 -16.08 27.88 3.43
CA TRP A 1131 -14.99 26.93 3.36
C TRP A 1131 -13.92 27.45 2.41
N ARG A 1132 -12.67 27.45 2.83
CA ARG A 1132 -11.53 28.02 2.09
C ARG A 1132 -10.99 27.01 1.08
N GLY A 1133 -10.62 27.47 -0.11
CA GLY A 1133 -9.89 26.65 -1.07
C GLY A 1133 -8.49 26.31 -0.58
N GLY A 1134 -7.92 25.21 -1.10
CA GLY A 1134 -6.57 24.78 -0.76
C GLY A 1134 -5.48 25.67 -1.35
N ASP A 1135 -4.35 25.76 -0.68
CA ASP A 1135 -3.20 26.52 -1.18
C ASP A 1135 -2.42 25.72 -2.24
N GLY A 1136 -1.83 26.42 -3.21
CA GLY A 1136 -0.91 25.88 -4.21
C GLY A 1136 0.49 25.62 -3.67
N ALA A 1137 1.42 25.32 -4.57
CA ALA A 1137 2.84 25.07 -4.28
C ALA A 1137 3.74 26.15 -4.86
N ARG A 1138 4.93 26.30 -4.30
CA ARG A 1138 6.04 27.08 -4.86
C ARG A 1138 7.25 26.15 -5.01
N ARG A 1139 7.88 26.16 -6.19
CA ARG A 1139 9.05 25.34 -6.51
C ARG A 1139 10.12 26.17 -7.23
N ARG A 1140 11.38 26.03 -6.82
CA ARG A 1140 12.53 26.73 -7.41
C ARG A 1140 13.67 25.77 -7.68
N ILE A 1141 14.08 25.64 -8.95
CA ILE A 1141 15.08 24.69 -9.41
C ILE A 1141 16.24 25.45 -10.06
N ARG A 1142 17.43 25.39 -9.47
CA ARG A 1142 18.67 25.95 -10.05
C ARG A 1142 19.30 24.97 -11.03
N PHE A 1143 19.74 25.45 -12.18
CA PHE A 1143 20.38 24.65 -13.20
C PHE A 1143 21.91 24.71 -13.06
N LEU A 1144 22.56 23.54 -13.14
CA LEU A 1144 24.02 23.41 -13.05
C LEU A 1144 24.67 23.18 -14.42
N ARG A 1145 23.85 23.16 -15.48
CA ARG A 1145 24.24 23.00 -16.88
C ARG A 1145 23.26 23.77 -17.76
N PRO A 1146 23.67 24.25 -18.96
CA PRO A 1146 22.73 24.81 -19.91
C PRO A 1146 21.68 23.79 -20.33
N MET A 1147 20.41 24.16 -20.25
CA MET A 1147 19.27 23.30 -20.55
C MET A 1147 18.10 24.07 -21.14
N GLN A 1148 17.19 23.34 -21.78
CA GLN A 1148 15.90 23.87 -22.20
C GLN A 1148 14.85 23.51 -21.15
N ALA A 1149 14.18 24.50 -20.57
CA ALA A 1149 13.00 24.30 -19.75
C ALA A 1149 11.72 24.55 -20.56
N ILE A 1150 10.67 23.79 -20.28
CA ILE A 1150 9.35 23.85 -20.88
C ILE A 1150 8.32 23.75 -19.76
N VAL A 1151 7.32 24.63 -19.78
CA VAL A 1151 6.18 24.58 -18.87
C VAL A 1151 4.90 24.54 -19.71
N VAL A 1152 4.08 23.51 -19.51
CA VAL A 1152 2.71 23.41 -20.04
C VAL A 1152 1.74 23.39 -18.86
N ALA A 1153 1.00 24.47 -18.68
CA ALA A 1153 0.14 24.72 -17.53
C ALA A 1153 -1.03 25.65 -17.89
N SER A 1154 -2.08 25.63 -17.07
CA SER A 1154 -3.26 26.49 -17.22
C SER A 1154 -3.53 27.28 -15.94
N ARG A 1155 -4.60 28.08 -15.95
CA ARG A 1155 -5.01 28.94 -14.83
C ARG A 1155 -3.93 29.96 -14.48
N ARG A 1156 -3.38 30.59 -15.52
CA ARG A 1156 -2.42 31.70 -15.42
C ARG A 1156 -3.10 33.05 -15.62
N ASN A 1157 -4.13 33.09 -16.46
CA ASN A 1157 -4.91 34.30 -16.74
C ASN A 1157 -6.32 34.21 -16.14
N VAL A 1158 -6.90 33.01 -16.11
CA VAL A 1158 -8.21 32.72 -15.53
C VAL A 1158 -8.00 32.00 -14.21
N ALA A 1159 -8.46 32.61 -13.12
CA ALA A 1159 -8.35 32.04 -11.78
C ALA A 1159 -9.19 30.74 -11.63
N PRO A 1160 -8.76 29.78 -10.80
CA PRO A 1160 -9.62 28.69 -10.34
C PRO A 1160 -10.84 29.26 -9.61
N HIS A 1161 -12.03 29.01 -10.13
CA HIS A 1161 -13.25 29.69 -9.67
C HIS A 1161 -13.70 29.20 -8.28
N GLY A 1162 -14.21 30.14 -7.47
CA GLY A 1162 -15.03 29.83 -6.30
C GLY A 1162 -16.44 29.40 -6.70
N LEU A 1163 -17.19 28.79 -5.77
CA LEU A 1163 -18.57 28.38 -6.00
C LEU A 1163 -19.49 28.80 -4.84
N MET A 1164 -20.78 28.96 -5.14
CA MET A 1164 -21.81 29.33 -4.15
C MET A 1164 -21.49 30.61 -3.36
N GLY A 1165 -20.83 31.58 -3.98
CA GLY A 1165 -20.42 32.83 -3.35
C GLY A 1165 -19.03 32.83 -2.72
N GLY A 1166 -18.28 31.73 -2.81
CA GLY A 1166 -16.86 31.69 -2.50
C GLY A 1166 -16.03 32.45 -3.53
N ALA A 1167 -14.88 32.96 -3.10
CA ALA A 1167 -13.93 33.68 -3.94
C ALA A 1167 -13.01 32.72 -4.71
N ASP A 1168 -12.48 33.21 -5.82
CA ASP A 1168 -11.54 32.47 -6.66
C ASP A 1168 -10.19 32.24 -5.95
N GLY A 1169 -9.53 31.14 -6.31
CA GLY A 1169 -8.14 30.91 -5.94
C GLY A 1169 -7.18 31.80 -6.73
N ALA A 1170 -5.97 32.00 -6.22
CA ALA A 1170 -4.96 32.77 -6.92
C ALA A 1170 -4.43 31.99 -8.14
N PRO A 1171 -4.22 32.66 -9.29
CA PRO A 1171 -3.63 32.03 -10.47
C PRO A 1171 -2.18 31.60 -10.21
N GLY A 1172 -1.72 30.64 -11.02
CA GLY A 1172 -0.33 30.21 -11.02
C GLY A 1172 0.58 31.19 -11.78
N ARG A 1173 1.90 31.01 -11.67
CA ARG A 1173 2.90 31.75 -12.47
C ARG A 1173 4.19 30.95 -12.64
N GLN A 1174 4.98 31.28 -13.65
CA GLN A 1174 6.30 30.71 -13.88
C GLN A 1174 7.29 31.78 -14.37
N TRP A 1175 8.56 31.65 -13.99
CA TRP A 1175 9.59 32.64 -14.31
C TRP A 1175 10.99 32.01 -14.32
N VAL A 1176 11.95 32.73 -14.90
CA VAL A 1176 13.38 32.46 -14.82
C VAL A 1176 14.04 33.57 -13.99
N GLU A 1177 14.79 33.19 -12.97
CA GLU A 1177 15.70 34.09 -12.27
C GLU A 1177 17.09 33.89 -12.88
N ARG A 1178 17.58 34.94 -13.52
CA ARG A 1178 18.90 34.96 -14.14
C ARG A 1178 19.97 35.14 -13.08
N VAL A 1179 21.19 34.67 -13.37
CA VAL A 1179 22.36 34.86 -12.49
C VAL A 1179 22.64 36.34 -12.16
N ASP A 1180 22.31 37.26 -13.08
CA ASP A 1180 22.44 38.72 -12.88
C ASP A 1180 21.34 39.33 -11.98
N GLY A 1181 20.43 38.50 -11.45
CA GLY A 1181 19.30 38.90 -10.61
C GLY A 1181 18.05 39.31 -11.38
N ARG A 1182 18.07 39.34 -12.72
CA ARG A 1182 16.88 39.64 -13.53
C ARG A 1182 15.84 38.51 -13.40
N VAL A 1183 14.58 38.89 -13.20
CA VAL A 1183 13.44 37.96 -13.20
C VAL A 1183 12.66 38.11 -14.50
N GLU A 1184 12.62 37.07 -15.32
CA GLU A 1184 11.91 37.02 -16.60
C GLU A 1184 10.68 36.12 -16.49
N PRO A 1185 9.46 36.62 -16.76
CA PRO A 1185 8.29 35.75 -16.82
C PRO A 1185 8.37 34.82 -18.02
N ILE A 1186 7.95 33.56 -17.88
CA ILE A 1186 7.71 32.67 -19.02
C ILE A 1186 6.22 32.83 -19.39
N PRO A 1187 5.89 33.58 -20.46
CA PRO A 1187 4.52 33.99 -20.74
C PRO A 1187 3.63 32.82 -21.17
N GLY A 1188 2.34 32.91 -20.83
CA GLY A 1188 1.28 32.05 -21.34
C GLY A 1188 1.16 30.68 -20.68
N ASN A 1189 0.43 29.80 -21.38
CA ASN A 1189 0.09 28.46 -20.91
C ASN A 1189 1.10 27.39 -21.33
N ALA A 1190 1.88 27.69 -22.36
CA ALA A 1190 2.86 26.78 -22.93
C ALA A 1190 4.07 27.61 -23.37
N GLY A 1191 5.12 27.55 -22.59
CA GLY A 1191 6.31 28.39 -22.77
C GLY A 1191 7.59 27.59 -22.62
N SER A 1192 8.66 28.11 -23.23
CA SER A 1192 9.98 27.51 -23.18
C SER A 1192 11.03 28.58 -22.85
N ALA A 1193 12.02 28.24 -22.03
CA ALA A 1193 13.12 29.12 -21.69
C ALA A 1193 14.47 28.38 -21.75
N ALA A 1194 15.45 28.99 -22.42
CA ALA A 1194 16.84 28.54 -22.34
C ALA A 1194 17.41 29.00 -20.99
N LEU A 1195 17.95 28.05 -20.24
CA LEU A 1195 18.52 28.27 -18.92
C LEU A 1195 20.02 28.08 -18.98
N GLU A 1196 20.76 29.05 -18.44
CA GLU A 1196 22.21 28.98 -18.30
C GLU A 1196 22.61 28.38 -16.95
N VAL A 1197 23.91 28.08 -16.78
CA VAL A 1197 24.44 27.64 -15.49
C VAL A 1197 24.18 28.71 -14.44
N GLY A 1198 23.51 28.33 -13.35
CA GLY A 1198 23.16 29.20 -12.24
C GLY A 1198 21.78 29.83 -12.35
N ASP A 1199 21.10 29.77 -13.50
CA ASP A 1199 19.72 30.25 -13.61
C ASP A 1199 18.76 29.39 -12.77
N VAL A 1200 17.65 29.98 -12.31
CA VAL A 1200 16.61 29.30 -11.53
C VAL A 1200 15.28 29.33 -12.26
N LEU A 1201 14.67 28.17 -12.46
CA LEU A 1201 13.27 28.05 -12.88
C LEU A 1201 12.36 28.11 -11.64
N GLY A 1202 11.49 29.12 -11.58
CA GLY A 1202 10.48 29.26 -10.56
C GLY A 1202 9.08 28.91 -11.07
N VAL A 1203 8.32 28.15 -10.28
CA VAL A 1203 6.92 27.80 -10.55
C VAL A 1203 6.08 27.99 -9.29
N GLU A 1204 4.98 28.71 -9.43
CA GLU A 1204 3.89 28.77 -8.47
C GLU A 1204 2.64 28.15 -9.08
N THR A 1205 2.10 27.13 -8.42
CA THR A 1205 0.87 26.49 -8.89
C THR A 1205 -0.37 27.22 -8.36
N PRO A 1206 -1.53 27.08 -9.04
CA PRO A 1206 -2.75 27.75 -8.63
C PRO A 1206 -3.26 27.24 -7.27
N GLY A 1207 -3.97 28.11 -6.54
CA GLY A 1207 -4.79 27.70 -5.40
C GLY A 1207 -6.12 27.06 -5.84
N GLY A 1208 -6.90 26.56 -4.90
CA GLY A 1208 -8.29 26.15 -5.13
C GLY A 1208 -9.27 27.29 -4.87
N GLY A 1209 -10.45 27.25 -5.47
CA GLY A 1209 -11.56 28.16 -5.19
C GLY A 1209 -12.23 27.87 -3.84
N GLY A 1210 -12.77 28.92 -3.21
CA GLY A 1210 -13.55 28.82 -1.98
C GLY A 1210 -15.01 28.43 -2.24
N TRP A 1211 -15.70 28.01 -1.18
CA TRP A 1211 -17.12 27.64 -1.22
C TRP A 1211 -17.93 28.46 -0.21
N GLY A 1212 -19.08 28.99 -0.65
CA GLY A 1212 -19.97 29.76 0.22
C GLY A 1212 -19.47 31.18 0.49
N THR A 1213 -20.36 32.09 0.85
CA THR A 1213 -19.98 33.46 1.22
C THR A 1213 -19.09 33.45 2.47
N PRO A 1214 -17.92 34.11 2.47
CA PRO A 1214 -17.09 34.27 3.67
C PRO A 1214 -17.87 34.89 4.83
N ALA A 1215 -17.58 34.45 6.05
CA ALA A 1215 -18.18 34.98 7.27
C ALA A 1215 -17.70 36.41 7.60
#